data_AF-A0AAX0HUT8-F1
#
_entry.id   AF-A0AAX0HUT8-F1
#
_cell.length_a   1.000
_cell.length_b   1.000
_cell.length_c   1.000
_cell.angle_alpha   90.00
_cell.angle_beta   90.00
_cell.angle_gamma   90.00
#
_symmetry.space_group_name_H-M   'P 1'
#
loop_
_entity.id
_entity.type
_entity.pdbx_description
1 polymer ?
#
loop_
_entity_poly.entity_id
_entity_poly.type
_entity_poly.pdbx_seq_one_letter_code
_entity_poly.pdbx_strand_id
1 'polypeptide(L)'
;MHVLQRRAAVFLCALAIAGHANAQVVISQVYGGGGNSGATLRSDFIELHNIGSTPVSLDGWSVQYASAAGSSWQVTPLAGTVPAGGYYLIKQADGSGGSVALPTPDATGTLAMSGTAGKVALSNRASALSGTCPPGNADLVGYGSTASCAEGNAPTPAPSNTLAVLRGNDGCTDTDNNAADFATGAPAPRNAASPARLCSGGGQPVATLADVGQAEGNSGTRSFVFTLSLSQPAGAGGVSFTAATVDGTATAGSDYIALPATTLRIAAGERSATISVDVLGDTTPEPDESFRVQISGVTGALPATLSATGTILNDDFSLLPIHAIQGKGARSPLEGQVVATSGIVTARRSAGFFLQAPDSEADADPSTSEGVYVYTGSAPPEAAAIGNRVRVQGTVIEYVPTADPTQPPLTEIGGSVTVLADSTGNPLPMPVALSANFPNPNGAYDQLEALEGMRVAAASLTVNTPTGGSVNETNATATSNGVFHAVVTGVPRAYREPGVQLPDPLPAGSPAGVPRWNTNPEVIAVGSAGVGAERLDLASGCQVLDVVGPLDYSFRRYTLYPERTPQVSCNGADQPRPAPMPQADDVAVATYNMERFFDDQNDPAIGEPVLTPAAFQARLNKASLAIRNYLHTPDILGTVEVENLRVLQTLAARVNADAVAAGQQDPKYVAYLQEGNDVGGIDVGFLVKTADIAGGVPRVEVLSIAQEGKTTTWTEPGGGVSLLNDRPPLVLTANVHQADGRTLPLTAIVVHQRSLNGAETDDAAGTRIRAKRQAQAEYLARLLQTRQQLNPDEKVLVMGDFNAFEFNDGYVDAMGTVTGKPAPDAQTVVGGDGADLVNPDYTDLTWFNTPDQSYSYAFDGNVQSLDHILANEALMRAPQIASLSVGHARINADFPGTARNDANTPTRLSDHDPTVVLLRMREQVNADLGVAVTAARDQVVEGERIDFSVDVENRGPDSAAFAAVALAFDAAVSPRVTAAPGWVCQPPQTGTQTVVTCTIASLAAGNAQNFSAQVEAGAALAGRTLTLAASVASQTPDPQSGNDTDAASVTVQAQPRSDLAVRFDGPSALPSTAFNATYRVLLGNVGAAPAQGPSLVIEGNTVSALSQLVPPQGWRCDKQTQSLRRARFVCSTAAVVLPGAQATFQLTVAARPIPAEGAVRVQATATSGSPDANPADNTALIVTPIGGGDGRR
;
A
#
# COMPACT_ATOMS: atom_id res chain seq x y z
N MET A 1 -94.55 49.94 4.32
CA MET A 1 -93.56 49.38 5.25
C MET A 1 -92.36 48.92 4.43
N HIS A 2 -91.65 49.85 3.79
CA HIS A 2 -90.78 50.85 4.40
C HIS A 2 -89.51 50.19 4.96
N VAL A 3 -88.42 50.32 4.21
CA VAL A 3 -87.39 51.34 4.49
C VAL A 3 -86.80 51.02 5.86
N LEU A 4 -85.68 50.27 5.91
CA LEU A 4 -84.62 50.36 6.94
C LEU A 4 -83.59 49.20 6.98
N GLN A 5 -83.39 48.36 5.94
CA GLN A 5 -82.30 47.34 6.01
C GLN A 5 -81.41 47.15 4.77
N ARG A 6 -81.43 48.07 3.78
CA ARG A 6 -80.48 48.01 2.63
C ARG A 6 -79.80 49.35 2.29
N ARG A 7 -79.57 50.21 3.29
CA ARG A 7 -78.84 51.48 3.15
C ARG A 7 -77.74 51.62 4.20
N ALA A 8 -76.75 50.74 4.14
CA ALA A 8 -75.44 50.92 4.77
C ALA A 8 -74.26 50.33 3.96
N ALA A 9 -74.52 49.73 2.79
CA ALA A 9 -73.47 49.14 1.94
C ALA A 9 -73.30 49.85 0.58
N VAL A 10 -74.00 50.96 0.34
CA VAL A 10 -74.03 51.64 -0.98
C VAL A 10 -73.44 53.07 -0.91
N PHE A 11 -72.79 53.44 0.20
CA PHE A 11 -72.05 54.71 0.33
C PHE A 11 -70.54 54.52 0.57
N LEU A 12 -70.01 53.33 0.25
CA LEU A 12 -68.57 53.03 0.22
C LEU A 12 -68.12 52.33 -1.09
N CYS A 13 -68.94 52.39 -2.14
CA CYS A 13 -68.66 51.75 -3.44
C CYS A 13 -68.67 52.73 -4.62
N ALA A 14 -68.59 54.04 -4.36
CA ALA A 14 -68.56 55.09 -5.38
C ALA A 14 -67.35 56.05 -5.25
N LEU A 15 -66.28 55.61 -4.58
CA LEU A 15 -64.96 56.24 -4.55
C LEU A 15 -63.87 55.16 -4.62
N ALA A 16 -63.85 54.37 -5.70
CA ALA A 16 -62.75 53.43 -5.97
C ALA A 16 -62.66 53.03 -7.46
N ILE A 17 -63.04 53.93 -8.38
CA ILE A 17 -62.66 53.82 -9.79
C ILE A 17 -62.03 55.16 -10.19
N ALA A 18 -60.97 55.53 -9.47
CA ALA A 18 -59.88 56.22 -10.13
C ALA A 18 -59.02 55.09 -10.68
N GLY A 19 -59.09 54.84 -11.99
CA GLY A 19 -58.10 53.98 -12.62
C GLY A 19 -56.73 54.56 -12.28
N HIS A 20 -55.85 53.75 -11.69
CA HIS A 20 -54.45 54.10 -11.61
C HIS A 20 -53.99 54.38 -13.04
N ALA A 21 -53.37 55.53 -13.26
CA ALA A 21 -52.78 55.81 -14.55
C ALA A 21 -51.58 54.87 -14.68
N ASN A 22 -51.73 53.80 -15.47
CA ASN A 22 -50.63 52.88 -15.76
C ASN A 22 -49.40 53.66 -16.20
N ALA A 23 -48.22 53.20 -15.79
CA ALA A 23 -46.98 53.85 -16.17
C ALA A 23 -46.76 53.72 -17.68
N GLN A 24 -46.35 54.82 -18.30
CA GLN A 24 -46.11 54.81 -19.74
C GLN A 24 -44.91 53.92 -20.13
N VAL A 25 -43.92 53.78 -19.23
CA VAL A 25 -42.80 52.86 -19.37
C VAL A 25 -42.84 51.89 -18.19
N VAL A 26 -42.84 50.59 -18.50
CA VAL A 26 -42.94 49.48 -17.55
C VAL A 26 -41.74 48.55 -17.70
N ILE A 27 -41.38 47.82 -16.66
CA ILE A 27 -40.47 46.68 -16.68
C ILE A 27 -41.17 45.54 -17.41
N SER A 28 -40.65 45.13 -18.57
CA SER A 28 -41.20 44.03 -19.35
C SER A 28 -40.54 42.69 -19.06
N GLN A 29 -39.29 42.66 -18.59
CA GLN A 29 -38.59 41.43 -18.20
C GLN A 29 -37.60 41.64 -17.07
N VAL A 30 -37.43 40.62 -16.22
CA VAL A 30 -36.36 40.54 -15.21
C VAL A 30 -35.70 39.16 -15.27
N TYR A 31 -34.38 39.15 -15.35
CA TYR A 31 -33.57 37.93 -15.34
C TYR A 31 -32.32 38.10 -14.48
N GLY A 32 -32.24 37.33 -13.39
CA GLY A 32 -31.11 37.30 -12.45
C GLY A 32 -30.28 36.01 -12.51
N GLY A 33 -30.40 35.25 -13.61
CA GLY A 33 -29.70 33.98 -13.80
C GLY A 33 -28.36 34.10 -14.53
N GLY A 34 -27.92 35.33 -14.85
CA GLY A 34 -26.79 35.63 -15.71
C GLY A 34 -25.51 34.94 -15.28
N GLY A 35 -24.99 34.06 -16.14
CA GLY A 35 -23.75 33.34 -15.93
C GLY A 35 -23.70 32.43 -14.69
N ASN A 36 -24.86 32.06 -14.15
CA ASN A 36 -24.96 30.95 -13.19
C ASN A 36 -24.87 29.59 -13.91
N SER A 37 -24.62 28.52 -13.17
CA SER A 37 -24.57 27.16 -13.74
C SER A 37 -25.88 26.77 -14.43
N GLY A 38 -25.79 26.35 -15.70
CA GLY A 38 -26.94 26.04 -16.56
C GLY A 38 -27.57 27.25 -17.25
N ALA A 39 -27.06 28.47 -17.05
CA ALA A 39 -27.56 29.66 -17.73
C ALA A 39 -27.08 29.74 -19.18
N THR A 40 -27.98 30.13 -20.09
CA THR A 40 -27.63 30.42 -21.49
C THR A 40 -27.03 31.82 -21.63
N LEU A 41 -27.62 32.82 -20.97
CA LEU A 41 -27.15 34.21 -21.00
C LEU A 41 -26.09 34.45 -19.93
N ARG A 42 -25.01 35.16 -20.31
CA ARG A 42 -23.88 35.50 -19.42
C ARG A 42 -24.20 36.57 -18.38
N SER A 43 -25.13 37.47 -18.68
CA SER A 43 -25.40 38.66 -17.88
C SER A 43 -26.83 38.66 -17.34
N ASP A 44 -26.99 39.19 -16.13
CA ASP A 44 -28.28 39.61 -15.62
C ASP A 44 -28.83 40.75 -16.48
N PHE A 45 -30.16 40.89 -16.57
CA PHE A 45 -30.75 42.04 -17.25
C PHE A 45 -32.12 42.43 -16.72
N ILE A 46 -32.44 43.71 -16.98
CA ILE A 46 -33.78 44.28 -16.82
C ILE A 46 -34.15 44.87 -18.17
N GLU A 47 -35.37 44.60 -18.64
CA GLU A 47 -35.92 45.17 -19.88
C GLU A 47 -37.07 46.11 -19.54
N LEU A 48 -37.12 47.27 -20.19
CA LEU A 48 -38.25 48.18 -20.14
C LEU A 48 -39.00 48.21 -21.47
N HIS A 49 -40.29 48.53 -21.41
CA HIS A 49 -41.15 48.70 -22.56
C HIS A 49 -42.02 49.95 -22.42
N ASN A 50 -42.09 50.77 -23.48
CA ASN A 50 -42.98 51.92 -23.53
C ASN A 50 -44.35 51.49 -24.07
N ILE A 51 -45.31 51.28 -23.17
CA ILE A 51 -46.67 50.85 -23.52
C ILE A 51 -47.54 51.98 -24.10
N GLY A 52 -47.03 53.21 -24.10
CA GLY A 52 -47.71 54.40 -24.61
C GLY A 52 -47.49 54.66 -26.11
N SER A 53 -48.19 55.68 -26.60
CA SER A 53 -48.17 56.11 -28.00
C SER A 53 -47.22 57.27 -28.29
N THR A 54 -46.44 57.73 -27.30
CA THR A 54 -45.44 58.80 -27.45
C THR A 54 -44.08 58.38 -26.89
N PRO A 55 -42.95 58.92 -27.40
CA PRO A 55 -41.63 58.68 -26.82
C PRO A 55 -41.51 59.20 -25.38
N VAL A 56 -40.74 58.51 -24.53
CA VAL A 56 -40.46 58.90 -23.13
C VAL A 56 -38.96 59.04 -22.90
N SER A 57 -38.52 60.19 -22.40
CA SER A 57 -37.13 60.38 -21.94
C SER A 57 -36.92 59.72 -20.57
N LEU A 58 -35.81 59.00 -20.43
CA LEU A 58 -35.35 58.35 -19.20
C LEU A 58 -34.29 59.17 -18.46
N ASP A 59 -34.00 60.39 -18.90
CA ASP A 59 -32.95 61.21 -18.27
C ASP A 59 -33.31 61.50 -16.80
N GLY A 60 -32.41 61.12 -15.89
CA GLY A 60 -32.60 61.24 -14.44
C GLY A 60 -33.37 60.09 -13.78
N TRP A 61 -33.79 59.09 -14.55
CA TRP A 61 -34.42 57.86 -14.03
C TRP A 61 -33.36 56.83 -13.63
N SER A 62 -33.78 55.77 -12.92
CA SER A 62 -32.94 54.63 -12.59
C SER A 62 -33.74 53.32 -12.54
N VAL A 63 -33.09 52.19 -12.82
CA VAL A 63 -33.56 50.89 -12.32
C VAL A 63 -32.81 50.56 -11.04
N GLN A 64 -33.52 50.03 -10.05
CA GLN A 64 -32.96 49.74 -8.74
C GLN A 64 -33.32 48.32 -8.28
N TYR A 65 -32.38 47.67 -7.61
CA TYR A 65 -32.52 46.28 -7.15
C TYR A 65 -32.34 46.17 -5.64
N ALA A 66 -33.14 45.33 -5.00
CA ALA A 66 -32.96 44.86 -3.63
C ALA A 66 -33.24 43.35 -3.52
N SER A 67 -32.58 42.68 -2.57
CA SER A 67 -32.89 41.28 -2.27
C SER A 67 -34.34 41.11 -1.79
N ALA A 68 -34.87 39.89 -1.88
CA ALA A 68 -36.30 39.60 -1.63
C ALA A 68 -36.83 40.25 -0.34
N ALA A 69 -36.11 40.12 0.78
CA ALA A 69 -36.47 40.75 2.07
C ALA A 69 -35.74 42.07 2.36
N GLY A 70 -34.79 42.49 1.53
CA GLY A 70 -33.90 43.63 1.77
C GLY A 70 -34.60 44.99 1.77
N SER A 71 -34.00 45.96 2.45
CA SER A 71 -34.43 47.37 2.54
C SER A 71 -33.43 48.38 1.96
N SER A 72 -32.27 47.90 1.49
CA SER A 72 -31.23 48.68 0.81
C SER A 72 -31.29 48.42 -0.69
N TRP A 73 -31.36 49.49 -1.48
CA TRP A 73 -31.50 49.42 -2.93
C TRP A 73 -30.22 49.86 -3.64
N GLN A 74 -29.79 49.07 -4.61
CA GLN A 74 -28.66 49.37 -5.49
C GLN A 74 -29.17 49.98 -6.80
N VAL A 75 -28.43 50.89 -7.41
CA VAL A 75 -28.92 51.77 -8.48
C VAL A 75 -28.14 51.58 -9.78
N THR A 76 -28.84 51.48 -10.90
CA THR A 76 -28.30 51.74 -12.24
C THR A 76 -29.00 52.96 -12.83
N PRO A 77 -28.30 54.08 -13.07
CA PRO A 77 -28.89 55.27 -13.70
C PRO A 77 -29.25 54.99 -15.16
N LEU A 78 -30.31 55.65 -15.64
CA LEU A 78 -30.78 55.58 -17.02
C LEU A 78 -30.62 56.93 -17.71
N ALA A 79 -30.58 56.90 -19.04
CA ALA A 79 -30.55 58.06 -19.91
C ALA A 79 -31.18 57.73 -21.26
N GLY A 80 -31.39 58.74 -22.10
CA GLY A 80 -31.89 58.53 -23.46
C GLY A 80 -33.41 58.50 -23.54
N THR A 81 -33.97 57.91 -24.60
CA THR A 81 -35.41 57.95 -24.89
C THR A 81 -35.90 56.61 -25.40
N VAL A 82 -37.04 56.14 -24.89
CA VAL A 82 -37.74 54.95 -25.40
C VAL A 82 -38.86 55.41 -26.34
N PRO A 83 -38.80 55.11 -27.65
CA PRO A 83 -39.87 55.42 -28.60
C PRO A 83 -41.21 54.78 -28.20
N ALA A 84 -42.32 55.25 -28.79
CA ALA A 84 -43.63 54.62 -28.59
C ALA A 84 -43.59 53.13 -28.99
N GLY A 85 -44.01 52.24 -28.10
CA GLY A 85 -43.89 50.79 -28.29
C GLY A 85 -42.45 50.25 -28.26
N GLY A 86 -41.44 51.07 -28.01
CA GLY A 86 -40.04 50.66 -27.98
C GLY A 86 -39.67 49.83 -26.76
N TYR A 87 -38.55 49.13 -26.84
CA TYR A 87 -37.91 48.43 -25.73
C TYR A 87 -36.60 49.12 -25.32
N TYR A 88 -36.15 48.89 -24.09
CA TYR A 88 -34.89 49.41 -23.57
C TYR A 88 -34.23 48.35 -22.68
N LEU A 89 -33.07 47.84 -23.10
CA LEU A 89 -32.36 46.76 -22.44
C LEU A 89 -31.27 47.29 -21.52
N ILE A 90 -31.31 46.90 -20.25
CA ILE A 90 -30.28 47.24 -19.28
C ILE A 90 -29.51 45.98 -18.91
N LYS A 91 -28.26 45.88 -19.38
CA LYS A 91 -27.31 44.86 -18.92
C LYS A 91 -26.97 45.10 -17.46
N GLN A 92 -26.85 44.04 -16.68
CA GLN A 92 -26.42 44.09 -15.29
C GLN A 92 -25.15 43.24 -15.08
N ALA A 93 -24.94 42.68 -13.88
CA ALA A 93 -23.73 41.93 -13.56
C ALA A 93 -23.53 40.73 -14.50
N ASP A 94 -22.26 40.43 -14.82
CA ASP A 94 -21.87 39.20 -15.49
C ASP A 94 -21.61 38.11 -14.45
N GLY A 95 -22.05 36.88 -14.75
CA GLY A 95 -21.61 35.69 -14.04
C GLY A 95 -20.37 35.06 -14.68
N SER A 96 -19.93 33.93 -14.11
CA SER A 96 -18.75 33.18 -14.57
C SER A 96 -19.05 32.15 -15.67
N GLY A 97 -20.32 31.85 -15.92
CA GLY A 97 -20.82 30.97 -17.01
C GLY A 97 -21.66 31.70 -18.06
N GLY A 98 -22.45 30.96 -18.83
CA GLY A 98 -23.28 31.49 -19.91
C GLY A 98 -22.48 31.75 -21.20
N SER A 99 -22.93 31.19 -22.31
CA SER A 99 -22.24 31.25 -23.60
C SER A 99 -22.77 32.34 -24.54
N VAL A 100 -23.95 32.90 -24.24
CA VAL A 100 -24.62 33.88 -25.08
C VAL A 100 -24.58 35.24 -24.42
N ALA A 101 -24.00 36.23 -25.12
CA ALA A 101 -24.06 37.63 -24.71
C ALA A 101 -25.48 38.18 -24.89
N LEU A 102 -25.85 39.20 -24.12
CA LEU A 102 -27.07 39.95 -24.40
C LEU A 102 -26.94 40.64 -25.78
N PRO A 103 -28.07 40.88 -26.50
CA PRO A 103 -28.11 41.89 -27.55
C PRO A 103 -27.54 43.21 -27.02
N THR A 104 -26.94 44.02 -27.90
CA THR A 104 -26.30 45.30 -27.53
C THR A 104 -27.20 46.10 -26.56
N PRO A 105 -26.81 46.27 -25.29
CA PRO A 105 -27.68 46.86 -24.29
C PRO A 105 -27.74 48.39 -24.46
N ASP A 106 -28.88 48.98 -24.17
CA ASP A 106 -29.09 50.43 -24.22
C ASP A 106 -28.53 51.14 -22.98
N ALA A 107 -28.39 50.42 -21.86
CA ALA A 107 -27.62 50.85 -20.70
C ALA A 107 -26.88 49.67 -20.08
N THR A 108 -25.77 49.95 -19.40
CA THR A 108 -25.02 48.95 -18.65
C THR A 108 -24.92 49.37 -17.18
N GLY A 109 -25.37 48.48 -16.30
CA GLY A 109 -25.17 48.51 -14.87
C GLY A 109 -24.38 47.29 -14.40
N THR A 110 -24.24 47.15 -13.09
CA THR A 110 -23.46 46.09 -12.44
C THR A 110 -24.22 45.44 -11.28
N LEU A 111 -25.55 45.50 -11.30
CA LEU A 111 -26.38 44.94 -10.23
C LEU A 111 -26.34 43.41 -10.29
N ALA A 112 -25.85 42.77 -9.22
CA ALA A 112 -25.92 41.32 -9.09
C ALA A 112 -27.30 40.93 -8.58
N MET A 113 -28.13 40.35 -9.44
CA MET A 113 -29.50 40.00 -9.14
C MET A 113 -29.62 38.52 -8.79
N SER A 114 -30.60 38.18 -7.94
CA SER A 114 -30.86 36.78 -7.59
C SER A 114 -31.60 36.09 -8.73
N GLY A 115 -31.17 34.87 -9.09
CA GLY A 115 -31.85 34.02 -10.06
C GLY A 115 -33.13 33.36 -9.55
N THR A 116 -33.51 33.56 -8.27
CA THR A 116 -34.64 32.85 -7.64
C THR A 116 -35.66 33.77 -6.95
N ALA A 117 -35.22 34.84 -6.28
CA ALA A 117 -36.13 35.81 -5.65
C ALA A 117 -35.48 37.18 -5.38
N GLY A 118 -36.20 38.27 -5.66
CA GLY A 118 -35.70 39.64 -5.56
C GLY A 118 -36.76 40.70 -5.88
N LYS A 119 -36.35 41.97 -5.90
CA LYS A 119 -37.22 43.11 -6.22
C LYS A 119 -36.50 44.09 -7.14
N VAL A 120 -37.17 44.53 -8.19
CA VAL A 120 -36.70 45.57 -9.12
C VAL A 120 -37.69 46.72 -9.13
N ALA A 121 -37.22 47.95 -9.03
CA ALA A 121 -38.04 49.15 -9.15
C ALA A 121 -37.51 50.04 -10.28
N LEU A 122 -38.41 50.50 -11.14
CA LEU A 122 -38.17 51.59 -12.08
C LEU A 122 -38.52 52.90 -11.39
N SER A 123 -37.53 53.75 -11.16
CA SER A 123 -37.67 55.00 -10.41
C SER A 123 -37.39 56.21 -11.29
N ASN A 124 -38.20 57.26 -11.18
CA ASN A 124 -37.96 58.55 -11.84
C ASN A 124 -36.93 59.42 -11.11
N ARG A 125 -36.12 58.82 -10.22
CA ARG A 125 -35.06 59.48 -9.45
C ARG A 125 -33.77 58.70 -9.59
N ALA A 126 -32.65 59.40 -9.62
CA ALA A 126 -31.32 58.79 -9.63
C ALA A 126 -30.82 58.37 -8.23
N SER A 127 -31.44 58.83 -7.13
CA SER A 127 -31.03 58.46 -5.77
C SER A 127 -31.59 57.10 -5.35
N ALA A 128 -30.81 56.34 -4.57
CA ALA A 128 -31.23 55.04 -4.04
C ALA A 128 -32.50 55.14 -3.18
N LEU A 129 -33.42 54.21 -3.40
CA LEU A 129 -34.62 54.02 -2.58
C LEU A 129 -34.24 53.47 -1.20
N SER A 130 -35.11 53.67 -0.21
CA SER A 130 -34.92 53.14 1.15
C SER A 130 -36.21 52.51 1.68
N GLY A 131 -36.04 51.46 2.50
CA GLY A 131 -37.14 50.70 3.06
C GLY A 131 -37.46 49.43 2.25
N THR A 132 -38.30 48.57 2.83
CA THR A 132 -38.61 47.24 2.26
C THR A 132 -39.55 47.27 1.07
N CYS A 133 -40.43 48.27 0.99
CA CYS A 133 -41.41 48.47 -0.09
C CYS A 133 -41.65 49.97 -0.33
N PRO A 134 -40.71 50.68 -0.98
CA PRO A 134 -40.79 52.13 -1.18
C PRO A 134 -41.95 52.48 -2.16
N PRO A 135 -42.84 53.43 -1.82
CA PRO A 135 -43.95 53.83 -2.69
C PRO A 135 -43.51 54.87 -3.73
N GLY A 136 -44.30 55.01 -4.81
CA GLY A 136 -44.14 56.08 -5.80
C GLY A 136 -43.09 55.85 -6.88
N ASN A 137 -42.74 54.58 -7.14
CA ASN A 137 -41.96 54.18 -8.31
C ASN A 137 -42.82 54.25 -9.58
N ALA A 138 -42.19 54.34 -10.75
CA ALA A 138 -42.89 54.26 -12.02
C ALA A 138 -43.38 52.83 -12.28
N ASP A 139 -42.61 51.81 -11.91
CA ASP A 139 -43.03 50.40 -11.94
C ASP A 139 -42.22 49.63 -10.88
N LEU A 140 -42.76 48.55 -10.33
CA LEU A 140 -42.09 47.66 -9.39
C LEU A 140 -42.45 46.19 -9.64
N VAL A 141 -41.41 45.36 -9.76
CA VAL A 141 -41.52 43.91 -9.93
C VAL A 141 -40.89 43.20 -8.74
N GLY A 142 -41.72 42.58 -7.92
CA GLY A 142 -41.29 41.55 -6.96
C GLY A 142 -41.34 40.18 -7.61
N TYR A 143 -40.26 39.39 -7.53
CA TYR A 143 -40.19 38.06 -8.12
C TYR A 143 -39.74 37.00 -7.12
N GLY A 144 -40.31 35.80 -7.24
CA GLY A 144 -40.14 34.71 -6.29
C GLY A 144 -40.98 34.90 -5.02
N SER A 145 -41.44 33.79 -4.44
CA SER A 145 -42.43 33.79 -3.35
C SER A 145 -41.97 34.46 -2.05
N THR A 146 -40.68 34.77 -1.91
CA THR A 146 -40.08 35.40 -0.73
C THR A 146 -39.87 36.90 -0.87
N ALA A 147 -40.21 37.51 -2.02
CA ALA A 147 -40.15 38.95 -2.21
C ALA A 147 -41.13 39.67 -1.26
N SER A 148 -40.61 40.55 -0.41
CA SER A 148 -41.37 41.27 0.63
C SER A 148 -42.16 42.47 0.10
N CYS A 149 -42.12 42.71 -1.21
CA CYS A 149 -42.82 43.79 -1.90
C CYS A 149 -42.99 43.41 -3.37
N ALA A 150 -44.17 43.72 -3.92
CA ALA A 150 -44.57 43.51 -5.30
C ALA A 150 -45.74 44.48 -5.60
N GLU A 151 -46.01 44.78 -6.87
CA GLU A 151 -47.29 45.41 -7.23
C GLU A 151 -48.42 44.38 -7.13
N GLY A 152 -49.56 44.83 -6.60
CA GLY A 152 -50.68 43.95 -6.25
C GLY A 152 -50.48 43.20 -4.92
N ASN A 153 -51.11 42.04 -4.80
CA ASN A 153 -51.15 41.27 -3.55
C ASN A 153 -50.11 40.13 -3.48
N ALA A 154 -49.35 39.87 -4.56
CA ALA A 154 -48.39 38.78 -4.63
C ALA A 154 -47.29 39.05 -5.69
N PRO A 155 -46.05 38.56 -5.46
CA PRO A 155 -44.98 38.63 -6.44
C PRO A 155 -45.23 37.71 -7.65
N THR A 156 -44.47 37.95 -8.72
CA THR A 156 -44.40 37.05 -9.88
C THR A 156 -43.84 35.67 -9.48
N PRO A 157 -44.06 34.60 -10.28
CA PRO A 157 -43.40 33.31 -10.07
C PRO A 157 -41.87 33.43 -10.06
N ALA A 158 -41.18 32.45 -9.45
CA ALA A 158 -39.72 32.48 -9.35
C ALA A 158 -39.05 32.23 -10.72
N PRO A 159 -38.12 33.09 -11.19
CA PRO A 159 -37.24 32.78 -12.31
C PRO A 159 -36.27 31.63 -11.95
N SER A 160 -35.44 31.24 -12.90
CA SER A 160 -34.34 30.28 -12.69
C SER A 160 -33.12 30.65 -13.52
N ASN A 161 -32.05 29.86 -13.44
CA ASN A 161 -30.89 30.04 -14.32
C ASN A 161 -31.24 29.90 -15.82
N THR A 162 -32.39 29.33 -16.18
CA THR A 162 -32.82 29.21 -17.59
C THR A 162 -34.11 29.97 -17.92
N LEU A 163 -34.73 30.62 -16.93
CA LEU A 163 -36.04 31.27 -17.09
C LEU A 163 -36.02 32.70 -16.52
N ALA A 164 -36.52 33.66 -17.30
CA ALA A 164 -36.83 35.01 -16.85
C ALA A 164 -38.30 35.10 -16.38
N VAL A 165 -38.67 36.19 -15.72
CA VAL A 165 -40.07 36.59 -15.58
C VAL A 165 -40.41 37.60 -16.67
N LEU A 166 -41.47 37.31 -17.42
CA LEU A 166 -41.89 38.00 -18.64
C LEU A 166 -43.26 38.63 -18.41
N ARG A 167 -43.36 39.94 -18.59
CA ARG A 167 -44.65 40.64 -18.57
C ARG A 167 -45.46 40.24 -19.80
N GLY A 168 -46.72 39.89 -19.57
CA GLY A 168 -47.65 39.35 -20.55
C GLY A 168 -47.85 40.26 -21.75
N ASN A 169 -48.25 39.66 -22.87
CA ASN A 169 -48.45 40.36 -24.13
C ASN A 169 -47.20 41.19 -24.49
N ASP A 170 -46.00 40.59 -24.44
CA ASP A 170 -44.70 41.21 -24.73
C ASP A 170 -44.44 42.54 -24.01
N GLY A 171 -44.88 42.68 -22.77
CA GLY A 171 -44.75 43.92 -22.00
C GLY A 171 -46.00 44.80 -21.96
N CYS A 172 -47.04 44.49 -22.73
CA CYS A 172 -48.24 45.33 -22.82
C CYS A 172 -49.31 45.05 -21.76
N THR A 173 -49.21 43.94 -21.03
CA THR A 173 -50.14 43.61 -19.94
C THR A 173 -49.64 44.24 -18.65
N ASP A 174 -50.26 45.35 -18.25
CA ASP A 174 -49.96 46.05 -17.00
C ASP A 174 -51.26 46.39 -16.27
N THR A 175 -51.53 45.63 -15.21
CA THR A 175 -52.72 45.76 -14.36
C THR A 175 -52.35 46.18 -12.92
N ASP A 176 -51.12 46.67 -12.72
CA ASP A 176 -50.50 46.93 -11.42
C ASP A 176 -50.54 45.69 -10.51
N ASN A 177 -50.44 44.48 -11.08
CA ASN A 177 -50.48 43.23 -10.32
C ASN A 177 -49.48 42.23 -10.89
N ASN A 178 -48.31 42.17 -10.27
CA ASN A 178 -47.19 41.34 -10.69
C ASN A 178 -47.58 39.86 -10.92
N ALA A 179 -48.36 39.26 -10.01
CA ALA A 179 -48.78 37.86 -10.13
C ALA A 179 -49.76 37.60 -11.30
N ALA A 180 -50.48 38.63 -11.77
CA ALA A 180 -51.37 38.53 -12.92
C ALA A 180 -50.66 38.88 -14.24
N ASP A 181 -49.69 39.79 -14.16
CA ASP A 181 -49.05 40.40 -15.32
C ASP A 181 -47.82 39.62 -15.80
N PHE A 182 -47.19 38.79 -14.96
CA PHE A 182 -45.96 38.08 -15.32
C PHE A 182 -46.09 36.56 -15.25
N ALA A 183 -45.38 35.88 -16.16
CA ALA A 183 -45.15 34.44 -16.13
C ALA A 183 -43.67 34.12 -16.37
N THR A 184 -43.23 32.93 -15.97
CA THR A 184 -41.87 32.48 -16.28
C THR A 184 -41.77 31.93 -17.70
N GLY A 185 -40.64 32.15 -18.34
CA GLY A 185 -40.34 31.62 -19.66
C GLY A 185 -38.88 31.85 -20.05
N ALA A 186 -38.48 31.34 -21.21
CA ALA A 186 -37.12 31.53 -21.70
C ALA A 186 -36.82 33.05 -21.83
N PRO A 187 -35.65 33.52 -21.36
CA PRO A 187 -35.27 34.93 -21.49
C PRO A 187 -35.26 35.35 -22.97
N ALA A 188 -35.90 36.48 -23.28
CA ALA A 188 -36.01 37.00 -24.64
C ALA A 188 -35.67 38.50 -24.69
N PRO A 189 -34.43 38.89 -24.36
CA PRO A 189 -34.05 40.30 -24.19
C PRO A 189 -34.20 41.12 -25.48
N ARG A 190 -34.79 42.32 -25.38
CA ARG A 190 -35.03 43.28 -26.46
C ARG A 190 -34.50 44.66 -26.06
N ASN A 191 -33.76 45.26 -26.97
CA ASN A 191 -33.17 46.60 -26.86
C ASN A 191 -33.89 47.62 -27.77
N ALA A 192 -33.39 48.85 -27.86
CA ALA A 192 -33.99 49.90 -28.69
C ALA A 192 -33.98 49.58 -30.21
N ALA A 193 -33.17 48.63 -30.67
CA ALA A 193 -33.17 48.15 -32.06
C ALA A 193 -34.26 47.09 -32.33
N SER A 194 -34.92 46.58 -31.27
CA SER A 194 -35.97 45.58 -31.41
C SER A 194 -37.25 46.18 -31.98
N PRO A 195 -38.03 45.43 -32.79
CA PRO A 195 -39.26 45.95 -33.38
C PRO A 195 -40.23 46.49 -32.32
N ALA A 196 -40.67 47.73 -32.50
CA ALA A 196 -41.61 48.36 -31.58
C ALA A 196 -42.97 47.64 -31.57
N ARG A 197 -43.55 47.53 -30.38
CA ARG A 197 -44.85 46.91 -30.12
C ARG A 197 -45.81 47.86 -29.42
N LEU A 198 -46.90 48.23 -30.07
CA LEU A 198 -47.89 49.15 -29.52
C LEU A 198 -48.99 48.39 -28.75
N CYS A 199 -49.32 48.84 -27.53
CA CYS A 199 -50.12 48.07 -26.57
C CYS A 199 -51.64 48.22 -26.64
N SER A 200 -52.19 49.13 -27.46
CA SER A 200 -53.59 49.08 -27.91
C SER A 200 -53.84 49.99 -29.13
N GLY A 201 -54.57 49.43 -30.11
CA GLY A 201 -55.13 50.02 -31.33
C GLY A 201 -54.61 51.39 -31.82
N GLY A 202 -53.80 51.38 -32.88
CA GLY A 202 -53.48 52.59 -33.64
C GLY A 202 -52.82 52.35 -34.98
N GLY A 203 -53.61 52.23 -36.06
CA GLY A 203 -53.10 52.42 -37.43
C GLY A 203 -52.34 51.23 -38.05
N GLN A 204 -51.90 51.45 -39.29
CA GLN A 204 -51.37 50.47 -40.25
C GLN A 204 -50.33 49.47 -39.67
N PRO A 205 -50.22 48.22 -40.17
CA PRO A 205 -49.18 47.24 -39.79
C PRO A 205 -47.77 47.84 -39.82
N VAL A 206 -46.85 47.42 -38.96
CA VAL A 206 -45.49 47.96 -38.94
C VAL A 206 -44.58 47.05 -39.76
N ALA A 207 -43.81 47.59 -40.70
CA ALA A 207 -42.90 46.85 -41.57
C ALA A 207 -41.45 46.87 -41.05
N THR A 208 -40.86 45.68 -40.92
CA THR A 208 -39.49 45.45 -40.44
C THR A 208 -38.73 44.54 -41.40
N LEU A 209 -37.53 44.93 -41.79
CA LEU A 209 -36.57 44.14 -42.58
C LEU A 209 -35.41 43.69 -41.67
N ALA A 210 -34.93 42.46 -41.85
CA ALA A 210 -33.84 41.88 -41.07
C ALA A 210 -32.58 41.64 -41.92
N ASP A 211 -31.40 41.72 -41.30
CA ASP A 211 -30.10 41.47 -41.90
C ASP A 211 -29.92 40.00 -42.32
N VAL A 212 -29.04 39.75 -43.30
CA VAL A 212 -28.70 38.42 -43.83
C VAL A 212 -27.18 38.32 -43.96
N GLY A 213 -26.57 37.20 -43.59
CA GLY A 213 -25.14 36.95 -43.84
C GLY A 213 -24.89 35.51 -44.29
N GLN A 214 -24.15 35.33 -45.39
CA GLN A 214 -23.80 34.03 -45.97
C GLN A 214 -22.47 34.14 -46.75
N ALA A 215 -21.83 33.02 -47.10
CA ALA A 215 -20.68 33.00 -48.00
C ALA A 215 -21.09 33.17 -49.47
N GLU A 216 -20.24 33.81 -50.28
CA GLU A 216 -20.46 34.01 -51.72
C GLU A 216 -20.23 32.73 -52.55
N GLY A 217 -19.30 31.89 -52.12
CA GLY A 217 -18.92 30.65 -52.77
C GLY A 217 -18.10 30.84 -54.05
N ASN A 218 -17.49 29.76 -54.54
CA ASN A 218 -16.37 29.88 -55.48
C ASN A 218 -16.70 30.31 -56.94
N SER A 219 -17.99 30.38 -57.30
CA SER A 219 -18.46 30.71 -58.66
C SER A 219 -19.98 30.86 -58.73
N GLY A 220 -20.46 31.59 -59.75
CA GLY A 220 -21.90 31.70 -60.03
C GLY A 220 -22.57 32.71 -59.11
N THR A 221 -23.82 32.45 -58.71
CA THR A 221 -24.56 33.35 -57.81
C THR A 221 -25.20 32.63 -56.63
N ARG A 222 -25.21 33.28 -55.46
CA ARG A 222 -25.92 32.86 -54.25
C ARG A 222 -27.04 33.84 -53.92
N SER A 223 -28.26 33.35 -53.74
CA SER A 223 -29.41 34.19 -53.43
C SER A 223 -29.48 34.51 -51.93
N PHE A 224 -29.20 35.76 -51.58
CA PHE A 224 -29.44 36.31 -50.25
C PHE A 224 -30.90 36.73 -50.15
N VAL A 225 -31.67 36.08 -49.25
CA VAL A 225 -33.12 36.27 -49.12
C VAL A 225 -33.44 37.11 -47.89
N PHE A 226 -33.76 38.38 -48.10
CA PHE A 226 -34.25 39.28 -47.06
C PHE A 226 -35.76 39.14 -46.92
N THR A 227 -36.26 39.13 -45.69
CA THR A 227 -37.71 39.00 -45.44
C THR A 227 -38.24 40.27 -44.79
N LEU A 228 -39.10 41.01 -45.51
CA LEU A 228 -39.86 42.11 -44.94
C LEU A 228 -41.08 41.54 -44.21
N SER A 229 -41.15 41.73 -42.90
CA SER A 229 -42.22 41.21 -42.03
C SER A 229 -43.11 42.33 -41.50
N LEU A 230 -44.40 42.02 -41.33
CA LEU A 230 -45.39 42.91 -40.72
C LEU A 230 -45.73 42.48 -39.30
N SER A 231 -45.89 43.46 -38.40
CA SER A 231 -46.33 43.23 -37.00
C SER A 231 -47.75 42.64 -36.90
N GLN A 232 -48.55 42.72 -37.96
CA GLN A 232 -49.87 42.14 -38.11
C GLN A 232 -50.20 41.93 -39.60
N PRO A 233 -51.17 41.07 -39.97
CA PRO A 233 -51.57 40.88 -41.36
C PRO A 233 -51.85 42.20 -42.09
N ALA A 234 -51.45 42.28 -43.36
CA ALA A 234 -51.75 43.44 -44.19
C ALA A 234 -53.27 43.67 -44.29
N GLY A 235 -53.71 44.92 -44.10
CA GLY A 235 -55.12 45.30 -44.17
C GLY A 235 -55.70 45.24 -45.59
N ALA A 236 -56.98 45.60 -45.73
CA ALA A 236 -57.63 45.69 -47.04
C ALA A 236 -56.88 46.69 -47.94
N GLY A 237 -56.34 46.21 -49.07
CA GLY A 237 -55.44 46.97 -49.95
C GLY A 237 -53.99 46.48 -49.94
N GLY A 238 -53.58 45.64 -48.99
CA GLY A 238 -52.22 45.12 -48.87
C GLY A 238 -51.21 46.20 -48.40
N VAL A 239 -49.93 45.83 -48.34
CA VAL A 239 -48.81 46.76 -48.12
C VAL A 239 -47.97 46.80 -49.38
N SER A 240 -47.77 47.99 -49.98
CA SER A 240 -46.86 48.16 -51.12
C SER A 240 -45.62 48.92 -50.69
N PHE A 241 -44.46 48.52 -51.18
CA PHE A 241 -43.16 49.13 -50.88
C PHE A 241 -42.19 48.95 -52.05
N THR A 242 -41.12 49.71 -52.10
CA THR A 242 -40.07 49.59 -53.12
C THR A 242 -38.76 49.19 -52.46
N ALA A 243 -38.16 48.09 -52.91
CA ALA A 243 -36.85 47.63 -52.47
C ALA A 243 -35.77 48.00 -53.49
N ALA A 244 -34.62 48.46 -53.03
CA ALA A 244 -33.42 48.68 -53.83
C ALA A 244 -32.18 48.34 -53.00
N THR A 245 -31.11 47.87 -53.65
CA THR A 245 -29.82 47.72 -52.98
C THR A 245 -29.01 49.01 -53.01
N VAL A 246 -28.16 49.19 -51.99
CA VAL A 246 -27.17 50.25 -51.88
C VAL A 246 -25.86 49.62 -51.46
N ASP A 247 -24.78 50.00 -52.14
CA ASP A 247 -23.42 49.54 -51.81
C ASP A 247 -23.04 49.88 -50.36
N GLY A 248 -22.23 49.02 -49.77
CA GLY A 248 -21.59 49.23 -48.47
C GLY A 248 -20.07 49.14 -48.65
N THR A 249 -19.47 48.10 -48.11
CA THR A 249 -18.11 47.68 -48.52
C THR A 249 -18.15 46.84 -49.80
N ALA A 250 -19.24 46.09 -50.03
CA ALA A 250 -19.51 45.39 -51.29
C ALA A 250 -20.10 46.34 -52.34
N THR A 251 -19.69 46.16 -53.59
CA THR A 251 -20.00 46.94 -54.79
C THR A 251 -20.85 46.13 -55.78
N ALA A 252 -21.95 46.73 -56.25
CA ALA A 252 -22.78 46.12 -57.27
C ALA A 252 -22.03 45.90 -58.60
N GLY A 253 -22.13 44.68 -59.14
CA GLY A 253 -21.54 44.27 -60.42
C GLY A 253 -20.19 43.56 -60.29
N SER A 254 -19.50 43.68 -59.15
CA SER A 254 -18.40 42.80 -58.75
C SER A 254 -18.87 41.76 -57.73
N ASP A 255 -19.51 42.21 -56.65
CA ASP A 255 -19.70 41.36 -55.46
C ASP A 255 -21.15 40.90 -55.34
N TYR A 256 -22.09 41.67 -55.89
CA TYR A 256 -23.50 41.29 -55.99
C TYR A 256 -24.21 41.94 -57.18
N ILE A 257 -25.33 41.38 -57.61
CA ILE A 257 -26.18 41.96 -58.65
C ILE A 257 -27.12 42.97 -58.01
N ALA A 258 -27.00 44.25 -58.39
CA ALA A 258 -27.88 45.30 -57.88
C ALA A 258 -29.35 44.94 -58.11
N LEU A 259 -30.15 45.05 -57.05
CA LEU A 259 -31.60 45.09 -57.14
C LEU A 259 -32.02 46.52 -57.51
N PRO A 260 -32.43 46.80 -58.75
CA PRO A 260 -32.98 48.11 -59.09
C PRO A 260 -34.25 48.35 -58.28
N ALA A 261 -34.64 49.62 -58.12
CA ALA A 261 -35.85 50.02 -57.40
C ALA A 261 -37.08 49.23 -57.89
N THR A 262 -37.48 48.23 -57.12
CA THR A 262 -38.51 47.24 -57.48
C THR A 262 -39.66 47.33 -56.51
N THR A 263 -40.86 47.65 -57.01
CA THR A 263 -42.07 47.70 -56.20
C THR A 263 -42.59 46.29 -55.93
N LEU A 264 -42.72 45.96 -54.66
CA LEU A 264 -43.21 44.69 -54.13
C LEU A 264 -44.45 44.92 -53.28
N ARG A 265 -45.20 43.86 -53.01
CA ARG A 265 -46.45 43.91 -52.25
C ARG A 265 -46.61 42.73 -51.31
N ILE A 266 -47.05 43.00 -50.09
CA ILE A 266 -47.62 42.02 -49.16
C ILE A 266 -49.13 42.05 -49.36
N ALA A 267 -49.70 40.94 -49.86
CA ALA A 267 -51.14 40.86 -50.14
C ALA A 267 -51.96 40.96 -48.84
N ALA A 268 -53.23 41.40 -48.94
CA ALA A 268 -54.11 41.49 -47.78
C ALA A 268 -54.24 40.11 -47.09
N GLY A 269 -54.11 40.07 -45.77
CA GLY A 269 -54.08 38.83 -44.98
C GLY A 269 -52.69 38.19 -44.83
N GLU A 270 -51.73 38.53 -45.70
CA GLU A 270 -50.34 38.07 -45.60
C GLU A 270 -49.53 38.91 -44.61
N ARG A 271 -48.44 38.34 -44.11
CA ARG A 271 -47.57 38.97 -43.10
C ARG A 271 -46.17 39.29 -43.57
N SER A 272 -45.75 38.83 -44.75
CA SER A 272 -44.38 39.04 -45.21
C SER A 272 -44.25 39.03 -46.73
N ALA A 273 -43.12 39.54 -47.22
CA ALA A 273 -42.63 39.35 -48.58
C ALA A 273 -41.12 39.14 -48.56
N THR A 274 -40.61 38.32 -49.47
CA THR A 274 -39.18 38.05 -49.63
C THR A 274 -38.58 38.93 -50.73
N ILE A 275 -37.34 39.36 -50.52
CA ILE A 275 -36.52 40.14 -51.44
C ILE A 275 -35.24 39.34 -51.65
N SER A 276 -34.99 38.90 -52.87
CA SER A 276 -33.76 38.17 -53.22
C SER A 276 -32.76 39.13 -53.85
N VAL A 277 -31.51 39.04 -53.41
CA VAL A 277 -30.35 39.69 -54.02
C VAL A 277 -29.35 38.59 -54.34
N ASP A 278 -28.92 38.50 -55.60
CA ASP A 278 -27.93 37.51 -56.03
C ASP A 278 -26.53 38.07 -55.75
N VAL A 279 -25.77 37.41 -54.87
CA VAL A 279 -24.36 37.66 -54.58
C VAL A 279 -23.51 36.88 -55.58
N LEU A 280 -22.48 37.49 -56.14
CA LEU A 280 -21.60 36.90 -57.15
C LEU A 280 -20.48 36.17 -56.42
N GLY A 281 -20.31 34.89 -56.72
CA GLY A 281 -19.25 34.10 -56.12
C GLY A 281 -17.98 34.12 -56.96
N ASP A 282 -16.81 34.29 -56.36
CA ASP A 282 -15.52 34.14 -57.01
C ASP A 282 -14.46 33.43 -56.15
N THR A 283 -13.16 33.61 -56.41
CA THR A 283 -12.08 32.89 -55.71
C THR A 283 -11.03 33.82 -55.12
N THR A 284 -11.32 35.12 -55.07
CA THR A 284 -10.41 36.19 -54.71
C THR A 284 -10.45 36.38 -53.21
N PRO A 285 -9.31 36.28 -52.50
CA PRO A 285 -9.30 36.54 -51.07
C PRO A 285 -9.63 38.00 -50.76
N GLU A 286 -10.82 38.25 -50.24
CA GLU A 286 -11.34 39.57 -49.90
C GLU A 286 -11.79 39.61 -48.42
N PRO A 287 -11.83 40.74 -47.70
CA PRO A 287 -12.40 40.76 -46.35
C PRO A 287 -13.93 40.52 -46.38
N ASP A 288 -14.57 40.22 -45.24
CA ASP A 288 -16.05 40.22 -45.18
C ASP A 288 -16.59 41.57 -45.66
N GLU A 289 -17.49 41.52 -46.64
CA GLU A 289 -18.06 42.70 -47.27
C GLU A 289 -19.55 42.85 -46.98
N SER A 290 -20.11 44.03 -47.22
CA SER A 290 -21.50 44.31 -46.89
C SER A 290 -22.16 45.21 -47.92
N PHE A 291 -23.42 44.93 -48.24
CA PHE A 291 -24.33 45.82 -48.96
C PHE A 291 -25.59 46.03 -48.12
N ARG A 292 -26.47 46.96 -48.51
CA ARG A 292 -27.76 47.15 -47.83
C ARG A 292 -28.93 47.02 -48.78
N VAL A 293 -30.02 46.42 -48.32
CA VAL A 293 -31.33 46.51 -48.94
C VAL A 293 -32.11 47.63 -48.26
N GLN A 294 -32.47 48.66 -49.01
CA GLN A 294 -33.28 49.79 -48.57
C GLN A 294 -34.71 49.69 -49.08
N ILE A 295 -35.66 49.93 -48.18
CA ILE A 295 -37.08 49.95 -48.44
C ILE A 295 -37.56 51.40 -48.43
N SER A 296 -38.30 51.79 -49.46
CA SER A 296 -38.87 53.12 -49.61
C SER A 296 -40.32 53.05 -50.07
N GLY A 297 -41.06 54.17 -50.00
CA GLY A 297 -42.43 54.25 -50.52
C GLY A 297 -43.43 53.29 -49.87
N VAL A 298 -43.22 52.93 -48.59
CA VAL A 298 -44.13 52.03 -47.86
C VAL A 298 -45.51 52.67 -47.72
N THR A 299 -46.53 51.97 -48.21
CA THR A 299 -47.94 52.38 -48.12
C THR A 299 -48.76 51.22 -47.57
N GLY A 300 -49.71 51.52 -46.67
CA GLY A 300 -50.49 50.48 -45.98
C GLY A 300 -49.79 49.88 -44.77
N ALA A 301 -48.56 50.31 -44.46
CA ALA A 301 -47.80 49.96 -43.26
C ALA A 301 -47.04 51.19 -42.71
N LEU A 302 -46.82 51.24 -41.40
CA LEU A 302 -45.87 52.16 -40.76
C LEU A 302 -44.44 51.60 -40.87
N PRO A 303 -43.43 52.46 -41.09
CA PRO A 303 -42.03 52.02 -41.12
C PRO A 303 -41.50 51.73 -39.70
N ALA A 304 -40.80 50.61 -39.50
CA ALA A 304 -39.88 50.41 -38.37
C ALA A 304 -38.44 50.35 -38.88
N THR A 305 -37.98 49.17 -39.29
CA THR A 305 -36.64 48.97 -39.85
C THR A 305 -36.78 48.76 -41.35
N LEU A 306 -36.42 49.78 -42.13
CA LEU A 306 -36.53 49.77 -43.59
C LEU A 306 -35.17 49.65 -44.30
N SER A 307 -34.12 49.32 -43.56
CA SER A 307 -32.80 49.06 -44.10
C SER A 307 -32.28 47.80 -43.43
N ALA A 308 -31.76 46.86 -44.22
CA ALA A 308 -31.09 45.67 -43.73
C ALA A 308 -29.74 45.52 -44.41
N THR A 309 -28.75 45.01 -43.69
CA THR A 309 -27.40 44.71 -44.16
C THR A 309 -27.34 43.28 -44.68
N GLY A 310 -26.83 43.11 -45.89
CA GLY A 310 -26.35 41.83 -46.42
C GLY A 310 -24.85 41.73 -46.18
N THR A 311 -24.38 40.76 -45.41
CA THR A 311 -22.95 40.51 -45.18
C THR A 311 -22.48 39.34 -46.03
N ILE A 312 -21.62 39.61 -46.99
CA ILE A 312 -20.92 38.59 -47.78
C ILE A 312 -19.72 38.15 -46.94
N LEU A 313 -19.76 36.91 -46.46
CA LEU A 313 -18.68 36.32 -45.67
C LEU A 313 -17.62 35.80 -46.63
N ASN A 314 -16.36 36.20 -46.45
CA ASN A 314 -15.26 35.70 -47.25
C ASN A 314 -15.10 34.19 -47.02
N ASP A 315 -15.12 33.40 -48.10
CA ASP A 315 -14.78 31.98 -48.08
C ASP A 315 -13.57 31.58 -48.95
N ASP A 316 -12.85 32.57 -49.47
CA ASP A 316 -11.67 32.45 -50.32
C ASP A 316 -10.38 32.64 -49.53
N PHE A 317 -9.94 31.54 -48.92
CA PHE A 317 -8.65 31.46 -48.23
C PHE A 317 -7.74 30.44 -48.91
N SER A 318 -6.44 30.73 -48.91
CA SER A 318 -5.44 29.71 -49.25
C SER A 318 -5.42 28.66 -48.15
N LEU A 319 -5.92 27.46 -48.45
CA LEU A 319 -5.90 26.34 -47.51
C LEU A 319 -4.48 25.87 -47.27
N LEU A 320 -4.07 25.81 -46.01
CA LEU A 320 -2.84 25.17 -45.58
C LEU A 320 -3.13 23.71 -45.24
N PRO A 321 -2.25 22.78 -45.64
CA PRO A 321 -2.36 21.39 -45.20
C PRO A 321 -2.09 21.29 -43.70
N ILE A 322 -2.72 20.33 -43.03
CA ILE A 322 -2.67 20.19 -41.56
C ILE A 322 -1.23 19.95 -41.07
N HIS A 323 -0.44 19.14 -41.78
CA HIS A 323 0.99 18.94 -41.45
C HIS A 323 1.83 20.22 -41.48
N ALA A 324 1.45 21.25 -42.26
CA ALA A 324 2.15 22.54 -42.24
C ALA A 324 1.74 23.42 -41.04
N ILE A 325 0.53 23.22 -40.51
CA ILE A 325 0.07 23.85 -39.26
C ILE A 325 0.75 23.18 -38.08
N GLN A 326 0.77 21.85 -38.02
CA GLN A 326 1.42 21.10 -36.95
C GLN A 326 2.96 21.28 -36.96
N GLY A 327 3.61 21.02 -38.10
CA GLY A 327 5.06 21.02 -38.19
C GLY A 327 5.71 19.76 -37.59
N LYS A 328 7.04 19.81 -37.39
CA LYS A 328 7.87 18.65 -36.98
C LYS A 328 8.29 18.65 -35.51
N GLY A 329 7.98 19.71 -34.78
CA GLY A 329 8.39 19.87 -33.39
C GLY A 329 7.17 20.01 -32.50
N ALA A 330 7.40 20.05 -31.19
CA ALA A 330 6.36 20.20 -30.18
C ALA A 330 5.67 21.58 -30.15
N ARG A 331 5.79 22.38 -31.22
CA ARG A 331 5.15 23.69 -31.39
C ARG A 331 4.95 23.96 -32.87
N SER A 332 3.79 24.49 -33.21
CA SER A 332 3.46 24.96 -34.53
C SER A 332 4.41 26.07 -35.01
N PRO A 333 4.90 26.01 -36.27
CA PRO A 333 5.59 27.14 -36.90
C PRO A 333 4.66 28.34 -37.19
N LEU A 334 3.34 28.17 -37.01
CA LEU A 334 2.30 29.16 -37.29
C LEU A 334 1.59 29.67 -36.02
N GLU A 335 2.15 29.41 -34.82
CA GLU A 335 1.60 29.89 -33.54
C GLU A 335 1.21 31.39 -33.61
N GLY A 336 -0.03 31.69 -33.22
CA GLY A 336 -0.61 33.04 -33.22
C GLY A 336 -1.12 33.55 -34.57
N GLN A 337 -0.93 32.81 -35.67
CA GLN A 337 -1.42 33.20 -37.00
C GLN A 337 -2.85 32.69 -37.23
N VAL A 338 -3.64 33.45 -37.99
CA VAL A 338 -4.93 32.99 -38.51
C VAL A 338 -4.67 32.15 -39.75
N VAL A 339 -5.16 30.91 -39.75
CA VAL A 339 -5.01 29.95 -40.84
C VAL A 339 -6.37 29.44 -41.30
N ALA A 340 -6.42 28.96 -42.54
CA ALA A 340 -7.54 28.17 -43.05
C ALA A 340 -7.03 26.78 -43.47
N THR A 341 -7.77 25.73 -43.14
CA THR A 341 -7.44 24.34 -43.52
C THR A 341 -8.71 23.55 -43.82
N SER A 342 -8.56 22.35 -44.38
CA SER A 342 -9.66 21.43 -44.63
C SER A 342 -9.28 20.02 -44.22
N GLY A 343 -10.25 19.24 -43.74
CA GLY A 343 -10.03 17.85 -43.34
C GLY A 343 -11.33 17.13 -43.03
N ILE A 344 -11.22 15.85 -42.69
CA ILE A 344 -12.32 14.99 -42.24
C ILE A 344 -12.45 15.10 -40.72
N VAL A 345 -13.68 15.34 -40.24
CA VAL A 345 -13.96 15.29 -38.80
C VAL A 345 -13.93 13.84 -38.34
N THR A 346 -13.01 13.50 -37.45
CA THR A 346 -12.79 12.12 -36.98
C THR A 346 -13.51 11.84 -35.66
N ALA A 347 -13.67 12.85 -34.82
CA ALA A 347 -14.36 12.74 -33.53
C ALA A 347 -14.83 14.11 -33.03
N ARG A 348 -15.83 14.13 -32.15
CA ARG A 348 -16.37 15.34 -31.53
C ARG A 348 -16.27 15.26 -30.01
N ARG A 349 -15.93 16.38 -29.37
CA ARG A 349 -15.95 16.60 -27.92
C ARG A 349 -16.96 17.71 -27.59
N SER A 350 -17.14 17.99 -26.30
CA SER A 350 -18.08 19.01 -25.82
C SER A 350 -17.71 20.45 -26.20
N ALA A 351 -16.43 20.72 -26.48
CA ALA A 351 -15.91 22.07 -26.75
C ALA A 351 -15.09 22.18 -28.04
N GLY A 352 -15.16 21.17 -28.91
CA GLY A 352 -14.33 21.10 -30.12
C GLY A 352 -14.40 19.74 -30.81
N PHE A 353 -13.64 19.57 -31.87
CA PHE A 353 -13.62 18.34 -32.67
C PHE A 353 -12.23 18.09 -33.26
N PHE A 354 -11.95 16.82 -33.57
CA PHE A 354 -10.70 16.42 -34.21
C PHE A 354 -10.88 16.46 -35.73
N LEU A 355 -9.93 17.09 -36.41
CA LEU A 355 -9.88 17.25 -37.86
C LEU A 355 -8.61 16.56 -38.37
N GLN A 356 -8.72 15.71 -39.38
CA GLN A 356 -7.55 15.04 -39.97
C GLN A 356 -7.61 15.06 -41.50
N ALA A 357 -6.46 15.24 -42.14
CA ALA A 357 -6.36 15.22 -43.60
C ALA A 357 -6.78 13.83 -44.14
N PRO A 358 -7.49 13.77 -45.28
CA PRO A 358 -7.76 12.50 -45.93
C PRO A 358 -6.45 11.85 -46.42
N ASP A 359 -6.39 10.52 -46.48
CA ASP A 359 -5.17 9.78 -46.81
C ASP A 359 -4.52 10.19 -48.16
N SER A 360 -5.31 10.73 -49.10
CA SER A 360 -4.81 11.23 -50.39
C SER A 360 -4.11 12.59 -50.32
N GLU A 361 -4.28 13.33 -49.23
CA GLU A 361 -3.72 14.67 -49.00
C GLU A 361 -2.56 14.67 -47.98
N ALA A 362 -2.31 13.54 -47.31
CA ALA A 362 -1.20 13.38 -46.37
C ALA A 362 0.17 13.44 -47.07
N ASP A 363 1.18 14.01 -46.42
CA ASP A 363 2.53 14.24 -46.98
C ASP A 363 3.44 12.99 -46.94
N ALA A 364 2.99 11.92 -46.26
CA ALA A 364 3.72 10.67 -46.02
C ALA A 364 5.02 10.83 -45.20
N ASP A 365 5.23 11.97 -44.54
CA ASP A 365 6.31 12.19 -43.60
C ASP A 365 5.87 11.76 -42.18
N PRO A 366 6.44 10.70 -41.59
CA PRO A 366 6.03 10.23 -40.27
C PRO A 366 6.45 11.18 -39.12
N SER A 367 7.12 12.30 -39.43
CA SER A 367 7.51 13.32 -38.45
C SER A 367 6.54 14.50 -38.34
N THR A 368 5.48 14.52 -39.14
CA THR A 368 4.43 15.56 -39.12
C THR A 368 3.08 14.92 -38.83
N SER A 369 2.25 15.61 -38.03
CA SER A 369 0.88 15.16 -37.81
C SER A 369 -0.05 15.65 -38.92
N GLU A 370 -0.92 14.75 -39.39
CA GLU A 370 -2.02 15.09 -40.31
C GLU A 370 -3.33 15.43 -39.57
N GLY A 371 -3.30 15.43 -38.23
CA GLY A 371 -4.42 15.72 -37.35
C GLY A 371 -4.23 17.02 -36.59
N VAL A 372 -5.34 17.69 -36.27
CA VAL A 372 -5.34 18.88 -35.40
C VAL A 372 -6.66 18.93 -34.63
N TYR A 373 -6.61 19.41 -33.38
CA TYR A 373 -7.81 19.68 -32.62
C TYR A 373 -8.35 21.09 -32.94
N VAL A 374 -9.65 21.19 -33.17
CA VAL A 374 -10.34 22.47 -33.42
C VAL A 374 -11.18 22.82 -32.19
N TYR A 375 -10.73 23.83 -31.44
CA TYR A 375 -11.39 24.30 -30.22
C TYR A 375 -12.42 25.38 -30.53
N THR A 376 -13.70 25.05 -30.33
CA THR A 376 -14.84 25.95 -30.58
C THR A 376 -15.36 26.63 -29.32
N GLY A 377 -14.79 26.32 -28.13
CA GLY A 377 -15.23 26.82 -26.82
C GLY A 377 -16.65 26.41 -26.40
N SER A 378 -17.34 25.65 -27.23
CA SER A 378 -18.73 25.21 -27.10
C SER A 378 -18.98 23.98 -27.98
N ALA A 379 -20.18 23.40 -27.91
CA ALA A 379 -20.52 22.24 -28.72
C ALA A 379 -20.26 22.52 -30.22
N PRO A 380 -19.51 21.66 -30.94
CA PRO A 380 -19.21 21.87 -32.35
C PRO A 380 -20.47 22.05 -33.20
N PRO A 381 -20.46 22.89 -34.25
CA PRO A 381 -21.60 23.08 -35.13
C PRO A 381 -21.98 21.77 -35.86
N GLU A 382 -23.22 21.68 -36.37
CA GLU A 382 -23.69 20.50 -37.13
C GLU A 382 -22.83 20.19 -38.36
N ALA A 383 -22.21 21.22 -38.97
CA ALA A 383 -21.26 21.07 -40.05
C ALA A 383 -20.10 20.12 -39.68
N ALA A 384 -19.67 20.13 -38.41
CA ALA A 384 -18.61 19.28 -37.87
C ALA A 384 -19.12 17.89 -37.42
N ALA A 385 -20.03 17.26 -38.18
CA ALA A 385 -20.40 15.88 -37.93
C ALA A 385 -19.27 14.92 -38.33
N ILE A 386 -19.11 13.80 -37.61
CA ILE A 386 -18.09 12.79 -37.90
C ILE A 386 -18.28 12.27 -39.34
N GLY A 387 -17.19 12.20 -40.10
CA GLY A 387 -17.19 11.85 -41.52
C GLY A 387 -17.52 13.00 -42.49
N ASN A 388 -17.85 14.19 -41.99
CA ASN A 388 -17.91 15.37 -42.85
C ASN A 388 -16.51 15.88 -43.17
N ARG A 389 -16.31 16.36 -44.41
CA ARG A 389 -15.17 17.20 -44.76
C ARG A 389 -15.56 18.65 -44.51
N VAL A 390 -14.76 19.36 -43.75
CA VAL A 390 -15.04 20.76 -43.37
C VAL A 390 -13.84 21.65 -43.69
N ARG A 391 -14.11 22.89 -44.11
CA ARG A 391 -13.16 24.00 -44.07
C ARG A 391 -13.23 24.67 -42.70
N VAL A 392 -12.08 24.88 -42.08
CA VAL A 392 -11.94 25.53 -40.79
C VAL A 392 -11.02 26.73 -40.95
N GLN A 393 -11.44 27.87 -40.41
CA GLN A 393 -10.60 29.05 -40.24
C GLN A 393 -10.53 29.41 -38.76
N GLY A 394 -9.34 29.73 -38.26
CA GLY A 394 -9.14 30.15 -36.87
C GLY A 394 -7.68 30.48 -36.59
N THR A 395 -7.37 30.82 -35.34
CA THR A 395 -6.00 31.10 -34.91
C THR A 395 -5.32 29.83 -34.43
N VAL A 396 -4.07 29.59 -34.85
CA VAL A 396 -3.25 28.51 -34.30
C VAL A 396 -2.80 28.89 -32.89
N ILE A 397 -3.06 28.02 -31.91
CA ILE A 397 -2.79 28.24 -30.49
C ILE A 397 -2.01 27.05 -29.96
N GLU A 398 -0.95 27.34 -29.20
CA GLU A 398 -0.24 26.36 -28.37
C GLU A 398 -0.89 26.31 -26.99
N TYR A 399 -1.79 25.36 -26.78
CA TYR A 399 -2.53 25.26 -25.53
C TYR A 399 -1.65 24.66 -24.43
N VAL A 400 -1.40 25.45 -23.38
CA VAL A 400 -0.79 25.01 -22.12
C VAL A 400 -1.74 25.36 -20.97
N PRO A 401 -2.17 24.39 -20.15
CA PRO A 401 -3.03 24.67 -19.00
C PRO A 401 -2.35 25.62 -18.02
N THR A 402 -3.04 26.68 -17.57
CA THR A 402 -2.47 27.62 -16.59
C THR A 402 -2.15 26.96 -15.24
N ALA A 403 -2.85 25.87 -14.90
CA ALA A 403 -2.61 25.09 -13.70
C ALA A 403 -1.36 24.19 -13.81
N ASP A 404 -0.86 23.97 -15.03
CA ASP A 404 0.26 23.11 -15.32
C ASP A 404 1.16 23.70 -16.42
N PRO A 405 1.94 24.74 -16.10
CA PRO A 405 2.70 25.50 -17.09
C PRO A 405 3.92 24.76 -17.66
N THR A 406 4.29 23.60 -17.10
CA THR A 406 5.43 22.79 -17.58
C THR A 406 4.99 21.61 -18.44
N GLN A 407 3.67 21.43 -18.64
CA GLN A 407 3.15 20.53 -19.65
C GLN A 407 3.60 20.99 -21.06
N PRO A 408 4.03 20.08 -21.94
CA PRO A 408 4.16 20.34 -23.38
C PRO A 408 2.86 20.92 -23.97
N PRO A 409 2.97 21.87 -24.92
CA PRO A 409 1.79 22.47 -25.52
C PRO A 409 1.08 21.48 -26.45
N LEU A 410 -0.21 21.71 -26.67
CA LEU A 410 -1.05 21.03 -27.65
C LEU A 410 -1.33 22.02 -28.79
N THR A 411 -1.09 21.64 -30.04
CA THR A 411 -1.41 22.50 -31.18
C THR A 411 -2.92 22.43 -31.49
N GLU A 412 -3.62 23.55 -31.37
CA GLU A 412 -5.05 23.64 -31.70
C GLU A 412 -5.39 24.83 -32.61
N ILE A 413 -6.49 24.73 -33.34
CA ILE A 413 -7.12 25.86 -34.05
C ILE A 413 -8.25 26.38 -33.17
N GLY A 414 -8.13 27.61 -32.69
CA GLY A 414 -9.10 28.24 -31.77
C GLY A 414 -9.33 29.72 -32.05
N GLY A 415 -9.71 30.45 -31.00
CA GLY A 415 -10.11 31.86 -31.11
C GLY A 415 -11.49 32.02 -31.74
N SER A 416 -11.60 32.86 -32.77
CA SER A 416 -12.82 32.95 -33.59
C SER A 416 -12.77 31.90 -34.69
N VAL A 417 -13.44 30.76 -34.47
CA VAL A 417 -13.43 29.64 -35.41
C VAL A 417 -14.66 29.67 -36.31
N THR A 418 -14.44 29.66 -37.62
CA THR A 418 -15.47 29.44 -38.65
C THR A 418 -15.37 28.00 -39.17
N VAL A 419 -16.50 27.30 -39.27
CA VAL A 419 -16.57 25.92 -39.78
C VAL A 419 -17.62 25.83 -40.87
N LEU A 420 -17.20 25.45 -42.07
CA LEU A 420 -18.07 25.28 -43.23
C LEU A 420 -17.98 23.83 -43.74
N ALA A 421 -19.12 23.19 -44.00
CA ALA A 421 -19.15 21.84 -44.54
C ALA A 421 -18.92 21.85 -46.06
N ASP A 422 -17.93 21.11 -46.53
CA ASP A 422 -17.68 20.90 -47.96
C ASP A 422 -18.45 19.67 -48.49
N SER A 423 -18.44 18.57 -47.73
CA SER A 423 -19.10 17.31 -48.09
C SER A 423 -19.40 16.45 -46.86
N THR A 424 -20.29 15.46 -47.01
CA THR A 424 -20.73 14.59 -45.91
C THR A 424 -20.52 13.11 -46.26
N GLY A 425 -20.41 12.25 -45.24
CA GLY A 425 -20.35 10.79 -45.42
C GLY A 425 -19.03 10.26 -46.01
N ASN A 426 -17.93 10.98 -45.83
CA ASN A 426 -16.60 10.56 -46.26
C ASN A 426 -16.08 9.41 -45.36
N PRO A 427 -15.24 8.50 -45.90
CA PRO A 427 -14.52 7.54 -45.08
C PRO A 427 -13.58 8.25 -44.11
N LEU A 428 -13.43 7.71 -42.90
CA LEU A 428 -12.46 8.22 -41.94
C LEU A 428 -11.02 7.88 -42.40
N PRO A 429 -10.04 8.78 -42.23
CA PRO A 429 -8.63 8.52 -42.54
C PRO A 429 -8.11 7.25 -41.86
N MET A 430 -7.19 6.52 -42.48
CA MET A 430 -6.66 5.28 -41.90
C MET A 430 -5.91 5.56 -40.59
N PRO A 431 -6.16 4.76 -39.52
CA PRO A 431 -5.49 5.00 -38.25
C PRO A 431 -4.03 4.53 -38.30
N VAL A 432 -3.14 5.27 -37.64
CA VAL A 432 -1.74 4.87 -37.48
C VAL A 432 -1.64 3.75 -36.44
N ALA A 433 -1.00 2.64 -36.79
CA ALA A 433 -0.90 1.48 -35.90
C ALA A 433 0.17 1.69 -34.82
N LEU A 434 -0.24 1.57 -33.56
CA LEU A 434 0.65 1.43 -32.41
C LEU A 434 1.05 -0.03 -32.25
N SER A 435 2.30 -0.27 -31.86
CA SER A 435 2.88 -1.62 -31.76
C SER A 435 3.81 -1.72 -30.55
N ALA A 436 4.30 -2.93 -30.27
CA ALA A 436 5.28 -3.13 -29.19
C ALA A 436 6.62 -2.38 -29.41
N ASN A 437 6.87 -1.85 -30.61
CA ASN A 437 8.07 -1.08 -30.92
C ASN A 437 7.81 0.45 -30.95
N PHE A 438 6.55 0.87 -30.93
CA PHE A 438 6.17 2.28 -30.97
C PHE A 438 4.81 2.49 -30.29
N PRO A 439 4.76 3.23 -29.17
CA PRO A 439 5.85 4.01 -28.55
C PRO A 439 7.00 3.17 -27.95
N ASN A 440 8.22 3.71 -28.00
CA ASN A 440 9.45 3.09 -27.47
C ASN A 440 9.70 3.53 -26.02
N PRO A 441 9.89 2.62 -25.05
CA PRO A 441 10.16 2.98 -23.66
C PRO A 441 11.41 3.85 -23.44
N ASN A 442 12.43 3.71 -24.30
CA ASN A 442 13.66 4.52 -24.24
C ASN A 442 13.60 5.75 -25.16
N GLY A 443 12.42 6.07 -25.70
CA GLY A 443 12.21 7.21 -26.59
C GLY A 443 12.22 8.55 -25.86
N ALA A 444 12.08 9.63 -26.63
CA ALA A 444 11.81 10.95 -26.08
C ALA A 444 10.39 11.00 -25.49
N TYR A 445 10.18 11.88 -24.50
CA TYR A 445 8.91 11.96 -23.79
C TYR A 445 7.73 12.40 -24.69
N ASP A 446 8.05 13.14 -25.75
CA ASP A 446 7.19 13.72 -26.78
C ASP A 446 7.17 12.88 -28.07
N GLN A 447 7.57 11.60 -28.04
CA GLN A 447 7.69 10.79 -29.26
C GLN A 447 6.39 10.59 -30.05
N LEU A 448 5.23 10.80 -29.42
CA LEU A 448 3.92 10.68 -30.05
C LEU A 448 3.39 12.01 -30.59
N GLU A 449 4.17 13.09 -30.53
CA GLU A 449 3.81 14.40 -31.05
C GLU A 449 3.42 14.36 -32.52
N ALA A 450 4.15 13.59 -33.33
CA ALA A 450 3.85 13.42 -34.75
C ALA A 450 2.49 12.72 -35.02
N LEU A 451 1.81 12.21 -33.99
CA LEU A 451 0.47 11.61 -34.08
C LEU A 451 -0.60 12.46 -33.40
N GLU A 452 -0.27 13.66 -32.90
CA GLU A 452 -1.20 14.53 -32.20
C GLU A 452 -2.43 14.86 -33.07
N GLY A 453 -3.64 14.63 -32.56
CA GLY A 453 -4.90 14.83 -33.27
C GLY A 453 -5.22 13.77 -34.32
N MET A 454 -4.29 12.88 -34.68
CA MET A 454 -4.52 11.81 -35.66
C MET A 454 -5.27 10.64 -35.04
N ARG A 455 -6.02 9.91 -35.89
CA ARG A 455 -6.53 8.59 -35.55
C ARG A 455 -5.38 7.61 -35.41
N VAL A 456 -5.34 6.90 -34.28
CA VAL A 456 -4.40 5.82 -34.00
C VAL A 456 -5.14 4.53 -33.65
N ALA A 457 -4.49 3.39 -33.83
CA ALA A 457 -5.06 2.08 -33.54
C ALA A 457 -4.07 1.22 -32.73
N ALA A 458 -4.53 0.70 -31.60
CA ALA A 458 -3.85 -0.35 -30.86
C ALA A 458 -4.68 -1.64 -30.94
N ALA A 459 -4.10 -2.70 -31.52
CA ALA A 459 -4.76 -3.99 -31.59
C ALA A 459 -5.07 -4.56 -30.20
N SER A 460 -4.15 -4.36 -29.25
CA SER A 460 -4.31 -4.70 -27.85
C SER A 460 -3.49 -3.78 -26.96
N LEU A 461 -4.09 -3.28 -25.88
CA LEU A 461 -3.45 -2.55 -24.81
C LEU A 461 -3.51 -3.38 -23.52
N THR A 462 -2.46 -3.36 -22.71
CA THR A 462 -2.47 -3.91 -21.35
C THR A 462 -2.52 -2.75 -20.35
N VAL A 463 -3.53 -2.73 -19.49
CA VAL A 463 -3.68 -1.67 -18.46
C VAL A 463 -2.48 -1.69 -17.52
N ASN A 464 -1.75 -0.58 -17.44
CA ASN A 464 -0.58 -0.39 -16.59
C ASN A 464 -0.96 0.04 -15.17
N THR A 465 -1.87 1.02 -15.08
CA THR A 465 -2.49 1.49 -13.83
C THR A 465 -4.00 1.55 -14.02
N PRO A 466 -4.78 1.26 -12.97
CA PRO A 466 -6.21 1.07 -13.11
C PRO A 466 -6.95 2.38 -13.36
N THR A 467 -8.26 2.29 -13.60
CA THR A 467 -9.10 3.47 -13.83
C THR A 467 -9.17 4.37 -12.60
N GLY A 468 -8.90 5.65 -12.81
CA GLY A 468 -8.93 6.69 -11.78
C GLY A 468 -10.34 7.19 -11.45
N GLY A 469 -10.41 8.17 -10.57
CA GLY A 469 -11.70 8.70 -10.11
C GLY A 469 -11.59 9.78 -9.05
N SER A 470 -12.73 10.12 -8.46
CA SER A 470 -12.82 11.04 -7.33
C SER A 470 -13.44 10.33 -6.14
N VAL A 471 -12.89 10.55 -4.95
CA VAL A 471 -13.38 9.98 -3.70
C VAL A 471 -14.33 10.96 -3.01
N ASN A 472 -15.47 10.46 -2.56
CA ASN A 472 -16.32 11.12 -1.57
C ASN A 472 -15.93 10.58 -0.20
N GLU A 473 -15.13 11.35 0.52
CA GLU A 473 -14.58 10.99 1.84
C GLU A 473 -15.69 10.61 2.83
N THR A 474 -16.68 11.49 3.06
CA THR A 474 -17.78 11.26 4.02
C THR A 474 -18.53 9.94 3.79
N ASN A 475 -18.71 9.54 2.53
CA ASN A 475 -19.40 8.30 2.18
C ASN A 475 -18.44 7.12 1.96
N ALA A 476 -17.12 7.34 1.98
CA ALA A 476 -16.08 6.38 1.58
C ALA A 476 -16.41 5.68 0.25
N THR A 477 -16.88 6.44 -0.74
CA THR A 477 -17.22 5.95 -2.10
C THR A 477 -16.40 6.69 -3.15
N ALA A 478 -16.34 6.15 -4.37
CA ALA A 478 -15.64 6.78 -5.48
C ALA A 478 -16.46 6.75 -6.79
N THR A 479 -16.25 7.76 -7.63
CA THR A 479 -16.80 7.86 -8.99
C THR A 479 -15.68 7.72 -10.01
N SER A 480 -15.92 6.96 -11.08
CA SER A 480 -14.92 6.73 -12.14
C SER A 480 -14.75 7.96 -13.04
N ASN A 481 -13.51 8.34 -13.33
CA ASN A 481 -13.21 9.34 -14.37
C ASN A 481 -13.09 8.70 -15.77
N GLY A 482 -13.16 7.37 -15.88
CA GLY A 482 -13.07 6.63 -17.14
C GLY A 482 -11.69 6.66 -17.79
N VAL A 483 -10.67 7.15 -17.09
CA VAL A 483 -9.30 7.26 -17.56
C VAL A 483 -8.46 6.20 -16.89
N PHE A 484 -7.85 5.32 -17.69
CA PHE A 484 -6.83 4.38 -17.28
C PHE A 484 -5.57 4.57 -18.13
N HIS A 485 -4.45 4.06 -17.67
CA HIS A 485 -3.19 4.15 -18.41
C HIS A 485 -2.79 2.75 -18.85
N ALA A 486 -2.29 2.63 -20.08
CA ALA A 486 -1.95 1.35 -20.66
C ALA A 486 -0.71 1.43 -21.53
N VAL A 487 -0.09 0.28 -21.74
CA VAL A 487 0.98 0.10 -22.72
C VAL A 487 0.48 -0.81 -23.84
N VAL A 488 1.08 -0.74 -25.03
CA VAL A 488 0.77 -1.71 -26.09
C VAL A 488 1.12 -3.11 -25.61
N THR A 489 0.20 -4.07 -25.77
CA THR A 489 0.41 -5.44 -25.27
C THR A 489 1.69 -6.04 -25.88
N GLY A 490 2.58 -6.53 -25.02
CA GLY A 490 3.93 -6.99 -25.39
C GLY A 490 5.04 -6.07 -24.90
N VAL A 491 4.72 -4.80 -24.61
CA VAL A 491 5.60 -3.89 -23.86
C VAL A 491 5.53 -4.25 -22.37
N PRO A 492 6.67 -4.28 -21.65
CA PRO A 492 6.67 -4.47 -20.20
C PRO A 492 5.83 -3.42 -19.46
N ARG A 493 5.37 -3.78 -18.25
CA ARG A 493 4.72 -2.83 -17.35
C ARG A 493 5.68 -1.67 -17.05
N ALA A 494 5.19 -0.44 -17.12
CA ALA A 494 5.98 0.76 -16.89
C ALA A 494 6.08 1.07 -15.39
N TYR A 495 7.31 1.28 -14.93
CA TYR A 495 7.69 1.58 -13.55
C TYR A 495 8.25 3.00 -13.46
N ARG A 496 8.01 3.70 -12.36
CA ARG A 496 8.67 4.99 -12.09
C ARG A 496 10.19 4.79 -12.09
N GLU A 497 10.91 5.59 -12.88
CA GLU A 497 12.37 5.55 -12.95
C GLU A 497 13.03 6.54 -11.96
N PRO A 498 14.35 6.54 -11.73
CA PRO A 498 15.00 7.53 -10.85
C PRO A 498 15.00 8.99 -11.37
N GLY A 499 14.91 9.95 -10.44
CA GLY A 499 15.11 11.38 -10.75
C GLY A 499 13.87 12.21 -11.06
N VAL A 500 14.11 13.46 -11.46
CA VAL A 500 13.07 14.47 -11.80
C VAL A 500 12.56 14.25 -13.23
N GLN A 501 11.26 14.36 -13.45
CA GLN A 501 10.68 14.17 -14.78
C GLN A 501 11.15 15.21 -15.79
N LEU A 502 11.44 14.77 -17.03
CA LEU A 502 12.02 15.61 -18.08
C LEU A 502 11.25 16.91 -18.40
N PRO A 503 9.91 16.95 -18.42
CA PRO A 503 9.18 18.20 -18.66
C PRO A 503 9.36 19.24 -17.55
N ASP A 504 9.65 18.83 -16.32
CA ASP A 504 9.78 19.78 -15.22
C ASP A 504 11.17 20.42 -15.19
N PRO A 505 11.27 21.75 -15.02
CA PRO A 505 12.54 22.38 -14.73
C PRO A 505 13.05 21.91 -13.36
N LEU A 506 14.37 21.83 -13.20
CA LEU A 506 14.94 21.69 -11.86
C LEU A 506 14.75 22.99 -11.08
N PRO A 507 14.50 22.95 -9.76
CA PRO A 507 14.51 24.14 -8.92
C PRO A 507 15.80 24.96 -9.08
N ALA A 508 15.72 26.27 -8.95
CA ALA A 508 16.86 27.15 -9.18
C ALA A 508 18.06 26.80 -8.27
N GLY A 509 19.24 26.67 -8.87
CA GLY A 509 20.48 26.33 -8.15
C GLY A 509 20.73 24.82 -7.96
N SER A 510 19.86 23.96 -8.50
CA SER A 510 20.05 22.51 -8.46
C SER A 510 21.35 22.06 -9.16
N PRO A 511 22.04 21.02 -8.65
CA PRO A 511 23.21 20.44 -9.32
C PRO A 511 22.90 19.89 -10.71
N ALA A 512 23.87 19.94 -11.63
CA ALA A 512 23.72 19.37 -12.98
C ALA A 512 23.68 17.83 -13.00
N GLY A 513 24.09 17.19 -11.90
CA GLY A 513 24.10 15.73 -11.76
C GLY A 513 22.79 15.13 -11.24
N VAL A 514 21.77 15.95 -10.97
CA VAL A 514 20.44 15.46 -10.54
C VAL A 514 19.87 14.53 -11.63
N PRO A 515 19.56 13.26 -11.31
CA PRO A 515 18.99 12.32 -12.26
C PRO A 515 17.68 12.83 -12.87
N ARG A 516 17.44 12.43 -14.12
CA ARG A 516 16.27 12.81 -14.91
C ARG A 516 15.74 11.59 -15.63
N TRP A 517 14.42 11.48 -15.79
CA TRP A 517 13.77 10.36 -16.47
C TRP A 517 12.74 10.82 -17.49
N ASN A 518 12.50 9.98 -18.50
CA ASN A 518 11.75 10.31 -19.71
C ASN A 518 10.23 10.18 -19.61
N THR A 519 9.71 10.03 -18.38
CA THR A 519 8.28 9.95 -18.08
C THR A 519 7.56 8.71 -18.59
N ASN A 520 8.26 7.62 -18.93
CA ASN A 520 7.66 6.40 -19.52
C ASN A 520 6.76 6.71 -20.72
N PRO A 521 7.36 7.14 -21.85
CA PRO A 521 6.60 7.62 -23.00
C PRO A 521 5.89 6.52 -23.79
N GLU A 522 6.07 5.26 -23.39
CA GLU A 522 5.29 4.11 -23.83
C GLU A 522 3.89 4.01 -23.17
N VAL A 523 3.67 4.74 -22.08
CA VAL A 523 2.39 4.76 -21.36
C VAL A 523 1.44 5.74 -22.02
N ILE A 524 0.31 5.22 -22.50
CA ILE A 524 -0.77 5.95 -23.15
C ILE A 524 -1.95 6.01 -22.19
N ALA A 525 -2.48 7.21 -21.95
CA ALA A 525 -3.75 7.37 -21.27
C ALA A 525 -4.90 6.98 -22.21
N VAL A 526 -5.96 6.38 -21.69
CA VAL A 526 -7.16 6.05 -22.47
C VAL A 526 -8.37 6.67 -21.81
N GLY A 527 -8.96 7.68 -22.47
CA GLY A 527 -10.20 8.31 -22.04
C GLY A 527 -11.41 7.56 -22.58
N SER A 528 -11.86 6.52 -21.88
CA SER A 528 -12.86 5.57 -22.40
C SER A 528 -14.20 6.19 -22.81
N ALA A 529 -14.59 7.34 -22.25
CA ALA A 529 -15.88 7.99 -22.55
C ALA A 529 -15.76 9.36 -23.24
N GLY A 530 -14.60 9.67 -23.85
CA GLY A 530 -14.31 11.04 -24.31
C GLY A 530 -15.02 11.49 -25.59
N VAL A 531 -15.27 10.57 -26.55
CA VAL A 531 -15.74 10.92 -27.92
C VAL A 531 -16.83 10.02 -28.49
N GLY A 532 -17.39 9.09 -27.72
CA GLY A 532 -18.50 8.23 -28.17
C GLY A 532 -18.61 6.84 -27.54
N ALA A 533 -17.55 6.38 -26.88
CA ALA A 533 -17.52 5.10 -26.16
C ALA A 533 -18.08 5.19 -24.72
N GLU A 534 -18.37 4.04 -24.12
CA GLU A 534 -18.83 3.94 -22.74
C GLU A 534 -17.68 4.12 -21.74
N ARG A 535 -18.01 4.62 -20.55
CA ARG A 535 -17.06 4.72 -19.44
C ARG A 535 -16.68 3.33 -18.95
N LEU A 536 -15.40 2.99 -19.06
CA LEU A 536 -14.84 1.74 -18.57
C LEU A 536 -14.17 1.95 -17.21
N ASP A 537 -14.27 0.94 -16.35
CA ASP A 537 -13.65 0.92 -15.02
C ASP A 537 -12.84 -0.37 -14.86
N LEU A 538 -11.53 -0.27 -15.09
CA LEU A 538 -10.63 -1.39 -15.33
C LEU A 538 -9.53 -1.49 -14.27
N ALA A 539 -9.21 -2.73 -13.90
CA ALA A 539 -8.04 -3.08 -13.10
C ALA A 539 -6.76 -3.11 -13.96
N SER A 540 -5.60 -2.97 -13.31
CA SER A 540 -4.30 -3.22 -13.93
C SER A 540 -4.22 -4.65 -14.47
N GLY A 541 -3.49 -4.84 -15.57
CA GLY A 541 -3.31 -6.13 -16.22
C GLY A 541 -4.48 -6.56 -17.13
N CYS A 542 -5.63 -5.89 -17.08
CA CYS A 542 -6.69 -6.12 -18.06
C CYS A 542 -6.21 -5.79 -19.47
N GLN A 543 -6.60 -6.61 -20.45
CA GLN A 543 -6.35 -6.36 -21.87
C GLN A 543 -7.55 -5.66 -22.50
N VAL A 544 -7.28 -4.62 -23.27
CA VAL A 544 -8.27 -3.82 -23.99
C VAL A 544 -8.00 -3.96 -25.49
N LEU A 545 -8.94 -4.53 -26.23
CA LEU A 545 -8.77 -4.96 -27.61
C LEU A 545 -9.41 -3.98 -28.59
N ASP A 546 -8.80 -3.88 -29.78
CA ASP A 546 -9.29 -3.11 -30.93
C ASP A 546 -9.61 -1.63 -30.60
N VAL A 547 -8.68 -0.97 -29.92
CA VAL A 547 -8.81 0.43 -29.50
C VAL A 547 -8.41 1.34 -30.66
N VAL A 548 -9.37 2.11 -31.18
CA VAL A 548 -9.16 3.04 -32.30
C VAL A 548 -9.79 4.38 -31.96
N GLY A 549 -9.07 5.47 -32.22
CA GLY A 549 -9.58 6.82 -32.09
C GLY A 549 -8.51 7.89 -32.17
N PRO A 550 -8.89 9.18 -32.06
CA PRO A 550 -7.93 10.27 -32.06
C PRO A 550 -7.01 10.23 -30.82
N LEU A 551 -5.76 10.61 -31.02
CA LEU A 551 -4.79 10.88 -29.96
C LEU A 551 -4.80 12.36 -29.61
N ASP A 552 -4.89 12.69 -28.34
CA ASP A 552 -4.83 14.06 -27.79
C ASP A 552 -3.65 14.16 -26.82
N TYR A 553 -3.31 15.35 -26.34
CA TYR A 553 -2.34 15.55 -25.28
C TYR A 553 -2.96 16.35 -24.12
N SER A 554 -3.17 15.68 -22.99
CA SER A 554 -3.80 16.30 -21.81
C SER A 554 -3.32 15.65 -20.52
N PHE A 555 -3.26 16.42 -19.43
CA PHE A 555 -2.76 15.95 -18.13
C PHE A 555 -1.38 15.28 -18.25
N ARG A 556 -0.48 15.90 -19.04
CA ARG A 556 0.87 15.40 -19.34
C ARG A 556 0.96 14.00 -19.96
N ARG A 557 -0.13 13.50 -20.57
CA ARG A 557 -0.15 12.20 -21.24
C ARG A 557 -0.81 12.28 -22.61
N TYR A 558 -0.20 11.60 -23.58
CA TYR A 558 -0.90 11.30 -24.82
C TYR A 558 -2.09 10.39 -24.51
N THR A 559 -3.28 10.88 -24.86
CA THR A 559 -4.56 10.32 -24.47
C THR A 559 -5.32 9.84 -25.69
N LEU A 560 -5.55 8.54 -25.78
CA LEU A 560 -6.36 7.92 -26.81
C LEU A 560 -7.83 7.95 -26.41
N TYR A 561 -8.69 8.48 -27.27
CA TYR A 561 -10.15 8.49 -27.06
C TYR A 561 -10.84 7.48 -27.97
N PRO A 562 -11.32 6.33 -27.45
CA PRO A 562 -11.94 5.31 -28.30
C PRO A 562 -13.22 5.79 -28.98
N GLU A 563 -13.33 5.54 -30.29
CA GLU A 563 -14.52 5.88 -31.10
C GLU A 563 -15.73 4.98 -30.80
N ARG A 564 -15.48 3.80 -30.25
CA ARG A 564 -16.47 2.79 -29.85
C ARG A 564 -15.98 2.09 -28.60
N THR A 565 -16.90 1.56 -27.79
CA THR A 565 -16.55 0.83 -26.56
C THR A 565 -15.63 -0.36 -26.89
N PRO A 566 -14.38 -0.36 -26.41
CA PRO A 566 -13.45 -1.46 -26.64
C PRO A 566 -13.92 -2.77 -25.98
N GLN A 567 -13.41 -3.90 -26.47
CA GLN A 567 -13.59 -5.19 -25.80
C GLN A 567 -12.53 -5.34 -24.69
N VAL A 568 -12.91 -5.93 -23.56
CA VAL A 568 -12.03 -6.05 -22.38
C VAL A 568 -11.95 -7.50 -21.94
N SER A 569 -10.74 -7.96 -21.61
CA SER A 569 -10.47 -9.26 -21.03
C SER A 569 -9.46 -9.14 -19.89
N CYS A 570 -9.88 -9.41 -18.66
CA CYS A 570 -8.99 -9.30 -17.50
C CYS A 570 -8.24 -10.59 -17.15
N ASN A 571 -8.71 -11.77 -17.59
CA ASN A 571 -8.04 -13.07 -17.31
C ASN A 571 -7.64 -13.27 -15.83
N GLY A 572 -8.43 -12.74 -14.89
CA GLY A 572 -8.17 -12.82 -13.45
C GLY A 572 -7.32 -11.68 -12.87
N ALA A 573 -6.85 -10.72 -13.69
CA ALA A 573 -6.11 -9.55 -13.22
C ALA A 573 -6.97 -8.61 -12.32
N ASP A 574 -8.28 -8.69 -12.46
CA ASP A 574 -9.31 -8.04 -11.65
C ASP A 574 -9.66 -8.81 -10.37
N GLN A 575 -8.90 -9.85 -10.02
CA GLN A 575 -9.12 -10.63 -8.80
C GLN A 575 -8.06 -10.28 -7.74
N PRO A 576 -8.47 -10.02 -6.49
CA PRO A 576 -7.52 -9.75 -5.41
C PRO A 576 -6.65 -10.97 -5.15
N ARG A 577 -5.36 -10.76 -4.89
CA ARG A 577 -4.40 -11.85 -4.61
C ARG A 577 -3.86 -11.73 -3.20
N PRO A 578 -3.87 -12.80 -2.40
CA PRO A 578 -3.33 -12.78 -1.05
C PRO A 578 -1.81 -12.67 -1.07
N ALA A 579 -1.26 -12.16 0.02
CA ALA A 579 0.16 -12.22 0.29
C ALA A 579 0.63 -13.67 0.51
N PRO A 580 1.95 -13.95 0.50
CA PRO A 580 2.48 -15.28 0.79
C PRO A 580 1.89 -15.88 2.08
N MET A 581 1.49 -17.15 2.01
CA MET A 581 0.86 -17.85 3.13
C MET A 581 1.91 -18.20 4.21
N PRO A 582 1.77 -17.73 5.46
CA PRO A 582 2.66 -18.12 6.55
C PRO A 582 2.53 -19.62 6.85
N GLN A 583 3.65 -20.29 7.16
CA GLN A 583 3.64 -21.62 7.80
C GLN A 583 3.83 -21.49 9.31
N ALA A 584 3.69 -22.60 10.03
CA ALA A 584 3.73 -22.64 11.50
C ALA A 584 4.99 -21.97 12.10
N ASP A 585 6.16 -22.15 11.46
CA ASP A 585 7.43 -21.59 11.96
C ASP A 585 7.68 -20.14 11.53
N ASP A 586 6.81 -19.52 10.75
CA ASP A 586 6.99 -18.11 10.38
C ASP A 586 6.69 -17.21 11.59
N VAL A 587 7.44 -16.13 11.69
CA VAL A 587 6.99 -14.89 12.33
C VAL A 587 6.55 -13.95 11.21
N ALA A 588 5.26 -13.59 11.19
CA ALA A 588 4.68 -12.76 10.15
C ALA A 588 4.56 -11.30 10.62
N VAL A 589 5.23 -10.38 9.95
CA VAL A 589 5.19 -8.94 10.26
C VAL A 589 4.76 -8.19 9.02
N ALA A 590 3.76 -7.32 9.13
CA ALA A 590 3.19 -6.59 8.01
C ALA A 590 3.08 -5.09 8.27
N THR A 591 2.96 -4.31 7.20
CA THR A 591 2.59 -2.90 7.24
C THR A 591 1.43 -2.62 6.29
N TYR A 592 0.52 -1.72 6.67
CA TYR A 592 -0.62 -1.34 5.85
C TYR A 592 -0.95 0.15 6.03
N ASN A 593 -0.73 0.96 4.98
CA ASN A 593 -1.39 2.26 4.86
C ASN A 593 -2.89 2.04 4.64
N MET A 594 -3.70 2.56 5.57
CA MET A 594 -5.15 2.36 5.60
C MET A 594 -5.93 3.52 4.95
N GLU A 595 -5.23 4.50 4.39
CA GLU A 595 -5.69 5.71 3.68
C GLU A 595 -6.76 6.46 4.46
N ARG A 596 -6.36 7.35 5.37
CA ARG A 596 -7.28 8.22 6.11
C ARG A 596 -8.41 7.45 6.81
N PHE A 597 -8.08 6.41 7.59
CA PHE A 597 -9.04 5.51 8.26
C PHE A 597 -9.70 6.19 9.47
N PHE A 598 -10.64 7.09 9.18
CA PHE A 598 -11.47 7.84 10.13
C PHE A 598 -12.73 7.08 10.55
N ASP A 599 -13.30 7.48 11.68
CA ASP A 599 -14.59 6.99 12.17
C ASP A 599 -15.78 7.91 11.82
N ASP A 600 -16.92 7.66 12.44
CA ASP A 600 -18.17 8.39 12.23
C ASP A 600 -18.44 9.46 13.31
N GLN A 601 -17.43 9.80 14.10
CA GLN A 601 -17.47 10.82 15.14
C GLN A 601 -16.64 12.04 14.71
N ASN A 602 -17.08 13.23 15.13
CA ASN A 602 -16.32 14.45 14.91
C ASN A 602 -15.42 14.70 16.12
N ASP A 603 -14.12 14.87 15.89
CA ASP A 603 -13.09 15.23 16.83
C ASP A 603 -12.73 16.72 16.65
N PRO A 604 -13.46 17.66 17.27
CA PRO A 604 -13.41 19.10 16.94
C PRO A 604 -12.06 19.82 17.18
N ALA A 605 -11.07 19.10 17.71
CA ALA A 605 -9.70 19.59 17.89
C ALA A 605 -8.83 19.46 16.63
N ILE A 606 -9.26 18.65 15.65
CA ILE A 606 -8.58 18.41 14.37
C ILE A 606 -9.53 18.76 13.20
N GLY A 607 -8.98 18.77 11.98
CA GLY A 607 -9.69 19.10 10.75
C GLY A 607 -10.00 17.86 9.91
N GLU A 608 -10.67 16.88 10.50
CA GLU A 608 -10.91 15.55 9.92
C GLU A 608 -12.19 15.47 9.07
N PRO A 609 -12.19 14.63 8.03
CA PRO A 609 -13.41 14.11 7.43
C PRO A 609 -14.14 13.18 8.42
N VAL A 610 -15.40 13.48 8.69
CA VAL A 610 -16.29 12.60 9.47
C VAL A 610 -17.04 11.68 8.52
N LEU A 611 -16.91 10.36 8.71
CA LEU A 611 -17.63 9.39 7.90
C LEU A 611 -19.10 9.28 8.30
N THR A 612 -19.94 8.79 7.38
CA THR A 612 -21.23 8.25 7.79
C THR A 612 -21.04 6.93 8.54
N PRO A 613 -21.94 6.56 9.47
CA PRO A 613 -21.87 5.26 10.15
C PRO A 613 -21.82 4.06 9.19
N ALA A 614 -22.54 4.13 8.07
CA ALA A 614 -22.53 3.09 7.05
C ALA A 614 -21.18 2.98 6.33
N ALA A 615 -20.56 4.13 6.01
CA ALA A 615 -19.23 4.18 5.41
C ALA A 615 -18.16 3.61 6.35
N PHE A 616 -18.20 3.98 7.64
CA PHE A 616 -17.27 3.43 8.63
C PHE A 616 -17.42 1.90 8.78
N GLN A 617 -18.66 1.39 8.84
CA GLN A 617 -18.90 -0.06 8.86
C GLN A 617 -18.40 -0.78 7.60
N ALA A 618 -18.58 -0.17 6.42
CA ALA A 618 -18.05 -0.71 5.17
C ALA A 618 -16.52 -0.82 5.20
N ARG A 619 -15.84 0.24 5.65
CA ARG A 619 -14.38 0.26 5.77
C ARG A 619 -13.86 -0.75 6.80
N LEU A 620 -14.51 -0.88 7.95
CA LEU A 620 -14.19 -1.93 8.94
C LEU A 620 -14.32 -3.33 8.35
N ASN A 621 -15.35 -3.59 7.54
CA ASN A 621 -15.54 -4.89 6.89
C ASN A 621 -14.42 -5.17 5.88
N LYS A 622 -14.06 -4.20 5.04
CA LYS A 622 -12.94 -4.33 4.09
C LYS A 622 -11.62 -4.60 4.79
N ALA A 623 -11.31 -3.82 5.83
CA ALA A 623 -10.09 -3.98 6.61
C ALA A 623 -10.01 -5.36 7.26
N SER A 624 -11.12 -5.83 7.85
CA SER A 624 -11.22 -7.18 8.41
C SER A 624 -10.96 -8.27 7.36
N LEU A 625 -11.56 -8.17 6.18
CA LEU A 625 -11.32 -9.11 5.08
C LEU A 625 -9.85 -9.10 4.62
N ALA A 626 -9.26 -7.92 4.44
CA ALA A 626 -7.86 -7.77 4.05
C ALA A 626 -6.92 -8.41 5.06
N ILE A 627 -7.08 -8.08 6.35
CA ILE A 627 -6.20 -8.58 7.43
C ILE A 627 -6.32 -10.10 7.58
N ARG A 628 -7.54 -10.65 7.58
CA ARG A 628 -7.74 -12.08 7.84
C ARG A 628 -7.41 -12.98 6.67
N ASN A 629 -7.86 -12.60 5.47
CA ASN A 629 -7.87 -13.51 4.32
C ASN A 629 -6.75 -13.23 3.32
N TYR A 630 -6.21 -12.01 3.31
CA TYR A 630 -5.19 -11.60 2.32
C TYR A 630 -3.82 -11.34 2.96
N LEU A 631 -3.78 -10.91 4.23
CA LEU A 631 -2.55 -10.84 5.04
C LEU A 631 -2.39 -12.03 6.00
N HIS A 632 -3.38 -12.91 6.08
CA HIS A 632 -3.35 -14.13 6.91
C HIS A 632 -3.15 -13.90 8.42
N THR A 633 -3.72 -12.83 8.97
CA THR A 633 -3.60 -12.46 10.40
C THR A 633 -2.15 -12.42 10.90
N PRO A 634 -1.32 -11.47 10.41
CA PRO A 634 0.09 -11.37 10.79
C PRO A 634 0.26 -11.21 12.32
N ASP A 635 1.40 -11.62 12.85
CA ASP A 635 1.70 -11.54 14.28
C ASP A 635 1.78 -10.08 14.76
N ILE A 636 2.41 -9.23 13.95
CA ILE A 636 2.50 -7.77 14.16
C ILE A 636 2.11 -7.07 12.86
N LEU A 637 1.12 -6.18 12.91
CA LEU A 637 0.73 -5.33 11.79
C LEU A 637 0.94 -3.86 12.17
N GLY A 638 1.91 -3.20 11.53
CA GLY A 638 2.01 -1.74 11.53
C GLY A 638 0.91 -1.13 10.68
N THR A 639 0.15 -0.19 11.23
CA THR A 639 -0.90 0.54 10.51
C THR A 639 -0.48 1.98 10.34
N VAL A 640 -0.76 2.54 9.17
CA VAL A 640 -0.51 3.93 8.84
C VAL A 640 -1.84 4.58 8.43
N GLU A 641 -2.01 5.84 8.78
CA GLU A 641 -3.21 6.64 8.53
C GLU A 641 -4.48 6.25 9.28
N VAL A 642 -4.33 5.71 10.50
CA VAL A 642 -5.48 5.46 11.37
C VAL A 642 -5.71 6.68 12.24
N GLU A 643 -6.96 7.10 12.38
CA GLU A 643 -7.30 8.36 13.08
C GLU A 643 -6.78 8.41 14.50
N ASN A 644 -7.16 7.44 15.34
CA ASN A 644 -6.78 7.44 16.74
C ASN A 644 -6.86 6.02 17.32
N LEU A 645 -6.49 5.88 18.60
CA LEU A 645 -6.45 4.59 19.29
C LEU A 645 -7.83 3.91 19.36
N ARG A 646 -8.91 4.68 19.51
CA ARG A 646 -10.27 4.13 19.61
C ARG A 646 -10.69 3.49 18.29
N VAL A 647 -10.36 4.11 17.17
CA VAL A 647 -10.63 3.55 15.84
C VAL A 647 -9.85 2.25 15.64
N LEU A 648 -8.55 2.23 15.99
CA LEU A 648 -7.72 1.04 15.87
C LEU A 648 -8.21 -0.10 16.79
N GLN A 649 -8.68 0.21 18.00
CA GLN A 649 -9.30 -0.76 18.91
C GLN A 649 -10.62 -1.33 18.32
N THR A 650 -11.41 -0.49 17.67
CA THR A 650 -12.65 -0.90 17.00
C THR A 650 -12.35 -1.87 15.86
N LEU A 651 -11.32 -1.59 15.05
CA LEU A 651 -10.84 -2.50 14.01
C LEU A 651 -10.33 -3.82 14.61
N ALA A 652 -9.53 -3.80 15.67
CA ALA A 652 -9.05 -5.00 16.33
C ALA A 652 -10.21 -5.89 16.80
N ALA A 653 -11.21 -5.29 17.47
CA ALA A 653 -12.41 -6.00 17.91
C ALA A 653 -13.20 -6.59 16.73
N ARG A 654 -13.31 -5.86 15.62
CA ARG A 654 -13.97 -6.34 14.40
C ARG A 654 -13.25 -7.55 13.81
N VAL A 655 -11.93 -7.48 13.65
CA VAL A 655 -11.11 -8.57 13.10
C VAL A 655 -11.23 -9.82 13.98
N ASN A 656 -11.15 -9.67 15.30
CA ASN A 656 -11.29 -10.78 16.26
C ASN A 656 -12.67 -11.46 16.16
N ALA A 657 -13.75 -10.66 16.16
CA ALA A 657 -15.12 -11.18 16.06
C ALA A 657 -15.35 -11.90 14.71
N ASP A 658 -14.91 -11.30 13.61
CA ASP A 658 -15.08 -11.87 12.27
C ASP A 658 -14.25 -13.15 12.09
N ALA A 659 -13.06 -13.24 12.71
CA ALA A 659 -12.25 -14.46 12.75
C ALA A 659 -13.03 -15.64 13.32
N VAL A 660 -13.58 -15.47 14.52
CA VAL A 660 -14.41 -16.48 15.19
C VAL A 660 -15.66 -16.80 14.36
N ALA A 661 -16.34 -15.79 13.83
CA ALA A 661 -17.55 -15.98 13.03
C ALA A 661 -17.29 -16.78 11.74
N ALA A 662 -16.09 -16.66 11.15
CA ALA A 662 -15.69 -17.43 9.97
C ALA A 662 -15.07 -18.80 10.29
N GLY A 663 -15.04 -19.22 11.56
CA GLY A 663 -14.42 -20.48 11.99
C GLY A 663 -12.89 -20.47 11.99
N GLN A 664 -12.26 -19.29 11.94
CA GLN A 664 -10.82 -19.12 12.11
C GLN A 664 -10.47 -19.03 13.61
N GLN A 665 -9.20 -19.23 13.95
CA GLN A 665 -8.72 -18.97 15.31
C GLN A 665 -8.85 -17.48 15.63
N ASP A 666 -9.37 -17.15 16.82
CA ASP A 666 -9.37 -15.77 17.32
C ASP A 666 -7.93 -15.27 17.48
N PRO A 667 -7.47 -14.27 16.71
CA PRO A 667 -6.11 -13.75 16.82
C PRO A 667 -5.92 -12.94 18.12
N LYS A 668 -7.00 -12.56 18.81
CA LYS A 668 -6.97 -11.67 19.98
C LYS A 668 -6.08 -10.45 19.73
N TYR A 669 -6.30 -9.75 18.61
CA TYR A 669 -5.57 -8.53 18.31
C TYR A 669 -5.77 -7.49 19.41
N VAL A 670 -4.66 -6.88 19.83
CA VAL A 670 -4.60 -5.72 20.71
C VAL A 670 -4.04 -4.54 19.92
N ALA A 671 -4.68 -3.38 20.06
CA ALA A 671 -4.30 -2.14 19.37
C ALA A 671 -3.37 -1.28 20.24
N TYR A 672 -2.31 -0.75 19.61
CA TYR A 672 -1.39 0.20 20.21
C TYR A 672 -1.18 1.38 19.27
N LEU A 673 -1.46 2.59 19.75
CA LEU A 673 -1.32 3.84 18.99
C LEU A 673 -1.11 4.97 20.00
N GLN A 674 -0.22 5.91 19.65
CA GLN A 674 -0.03 7.15 20.40
C GLN A 674 -0.29 8.32 19.46
N GLU A 675 -1.14 9.26 19.89
CA GLU A 675 -1.53 10.41 19.08
C GLU A 675 -0.32 11.18 18.56
N GLY A 676 -0.28 11.51 17.28
CA GLY A 676 0.80 12.22 16.62
C GLY A 676 0.65 13.75 16.67
N ASN A 677 1.15 14.42 15.63
CA ASN A 677 1.09 15.87 15.45
C ASN A 677 0.42 16.26 14.10
N ASP A 678 -0.14 15.29 13.38
CA ASP A 678 -0.73 15.53 12.07
C ASP A 678 -2.01 16.34 12.22
N VAL A 679 -2.09 17.47 11.51
CA VAL A 679 -3.25 18.38 11.62
C VAL A 679 -4.53 17.79 11.04
N GLY A 680 -4.40 16.78 10.17
CA GLY A 680 -5.51 16.00 9.62
C GLY A 680 -5.90 14.82 10.51
N GLY A 681 -5.23 14.60 11.64
CA GLY A 681 -5.59 13.59 12.63
C GLY A 681 -5.24 12.17 12.26
N ILE A 682 -4.27 11.94 11.37
CA ILE A 682 -3.85 10.59 10.98
C ILE A 682 -2.56 10.16 11.66
N ASP A 683 -2.54 8.93 12.17
CA ASP A 683 -1.46 8.40 12.98
C ASP A 683 -0.87 7.06 12.48
N VAL A 684 0.20 6.64 13.15
CA VAL A 684 0.79 5.31 13.03
C VAL A 684 0.48 4.45 14.26
N GLY A 685 0.27 3.15 14.07
CA GLY A 685 -0.13 2.24 15.14
C GLY A 685 0.27 0.79 14.87
N PHE A 686 -0.09 -0.09 15.81
CA PHE A 686 0.10 -1.54 15.71
C PHE A 686 -1.17 -2.30 16.08
N LEU A 687 -1.50 -3.34 15.31
CA LEU A 687 -2.31 -4.47 15.76
C LEU A 687 -1.39 -5.66 16.06
N VAL A 688 -1.47 -6.20 17.27
CA VAL A 688 -0.58 -7.26 17.76
C VAL A 688 -1.37 -8.51 18.15
N LYS A 689 -1.03 -9.66 17.57
CA LYS A 689 -1.71 -10.93 17.80
C LYS A 689 -1.31 -11.51 19.16
N THR A 690 -2.23 -11.55 20.11
CA THR A 690 -1.96 -12.05 21.47
C THR A 690 -2.60 -13.40 21.77
N ALA A 691 -3.16 -14.07 20.76
CA ALA A 691 -3.69 -15.42 20.89
C ALA A 691 -2.67 -16.37 21.55
N ASP A 692 -3.13 -17.19 22.49
CA ASP A 692 -2.27 -18.12 23.21
C ASP A 692 -1.82 -19.26 22.29
N ILE A 693 -0.52 -19.57 22.28
CA ILE A 693 0.04 -20.68 21.49
C ILE A 693 0.01 -22.00 22.28
N ALA A 694 0.50 -22.01 23.52
CA ALA A 694 0.50 -23.13 24.46
C ALA A 694 0.83 -22.62 25.88
N GLY A 695 0.34 -23.29 26.93
CA GLY A 695 0.71 -22.99 28.31
C GLY A 695 0.31 -21.60 28.85
N GLY A 696 -0.56 -20.87 28.14
CA GLY A 696 -0.94 -19.49 28.47
C GLY A 696 0.08 -18.43 28.07
N VAL A 697 1.04 -18.78 27.21
CA VAL A 697 2.00 -17.83 26.62
C VAL A 697 1.37 -17.16 25.40
N PRO A 698 1.30 -15.82 25.34
CA PRO A 698 0.76 -15.12 24.18
C PRO A 698 1.67 -15.32 22.97
N ARG A 699 1.11 -15.33 21.75
CA ARG A 699 1.89 -15.39 20.51
C ARG A 699 2.91 -14.26 20.42
N VAL A 700 2.49 -13.03 20.72
CA VAL A 700 3.37 -11.88 20.86
C VAL A 700 3.25 -11.30 22.25
N GLU A 701 4.35 -11.31 23.01
CA GLU A 701 4.50 -10.61 24.28
C GLU A 701 5.08 -9.22 24.01
N VAL A 702 4.26 -8.18 24.18
CA VAL A 702 4.71 -6.78 24.05
C VAL A 702 5.46 -6.36 25.30
N LEU A 703 6.73 -5.95 25.14
CA LEU A 703 7.60 -5.50 26.23
C LEU A 703 7.52 -3.99 26.42
N SER A 704 7.49 -3.21 25.32
CA SER A 704 7.33 -1.76 25.37
C SER A 704 6.75 -1.18 24.08
N ILE A 705 6.11 -0.01 24.22
CA ILE A 705 5.62 0.83 23.12
C ILE A 705 6.06 2.28 23.41
N ALA A 706 6.75 2.92 22.46
CA ALA A 706 7.22 4.30 22.61
C ALA A 706 7.16 5.06 21.27
N GLN A 707 6.60 6.27 21.28
CA GLN A 707 6.64 7.18 20.14
C GLN A 707 7.87 8.09 20.24
N GLU A 708 8.72 8.04 19.22
CA GLU A 708 10.02 8.73 19.18
C GLU A 708 9.91 10.03 18.37
N GLY A 709 10.46 11.12 18.91
CA GLY A 709 10.57 12.38 18.16
C GLY A 709 9.30 13.21 18.07
N LYS A 710 8.31 12.94 18.93
CA LYS A 710 7.04 13.70 18.97
C LYS A 710 7.23 15.19 19.20
N THR A 711 8.12 15.57 20.12
CA THR A 711 8.39 16.98 20.46
C THR A 711 9.60 17.55 19.74
N THR A 712 10.21 16.79 18.83
CA THR A 712 11.37 17.23 18.07
C THR A 712 10.99 18.39 17.16
N THR A 713 11.70 19.50 17.31
CA THR A 713 11.56 20.67 16.45
C THR A 713 12.68 20.73 15.43
N TRP A 714 12.45 21.49 14.36
CA TRP A 714 13.44 21.82 13.35
C TRP A 714 13.30 23.28 12.94
N THR A 715 14.37 23.83 12.38
CA THR A 715 14.37 25.18 11.83
C THR A 715 14.08 25.09 10.34
N GLU A 716 12.98 25.68 9.91
CA GLU A 716 12.58 25.74 8.50
C GLU A 716 13.54 26.62 7.70
N PRO A 717 13.66 26.44 6.37
CA PRO A 717 14.50 27.30 5.52
C PRO A 717 14.19 28.81 5.65
N GLY A 718 12.94 29.17 5.97
CA GLY A 718 12.52 30.55 6.25
C GLY A 718 12.87 31.08 7.64
N GLY A 719 13.56 30.30 8.49
CA GLY A 719 13.97 30.66 9.85
C GLY A 719 12.92 30.42 10.94
N GLY A 720 11.71 30.01 10.58
CA GLY A 720 10.68 29.60 11.55
C GLY A 720 11.05 28.28 12.25
N VAL A 721 10.49 28.05 13.43
CA VAL A 721 10.66 26.78 14.15
C VAL A 721 9.31 26.07 14.21
N SER A 722 9.26 24.82 13.78
CA SER A 722 8.06 23.98 13.82
C SER A 722 8.39 22.56 14.25
N LEU A 723 7.36 21.73 14.46
CA LEU A 723 7.53 20.30 14.74
C LEU A 723 8.07 19.59 13.50
N LEU A 724 9.06 18.72 13.71
CA LEU A 724 9.69 17.96 12.63
C LEU A 724 8.80 16.83 12.16
N ASN A 725 8.34 15.99 13.09
CA ASN A 725 7.56 14.81 12.76
C ASN A 725 6.08 15.10 12.93
N ASP A 726 5.35 15.19 11.81
CA ASP A 726 3.89 15.26 11.83
C ASP A 726 3.33 13.92 12.35
N ARG A 727 3.93 12.80 11.94
CA ARG A 727 3.57 11.43 12.37
C ARG A 727 4.83 10.74 12.91
N PRO A 728 5.16 10.92 14.20
CA PRO A 728 6.42 10.46 14.75
C PRO A 728 6.51 8.92 14.76
N PRO A 729 7.71 8.33 14.52
CA PRO A 729 7.91 6.89 14.55
C PRO A 729 7.39 6.23 15.84
N LEU A 730 6.65 5.13 15.72
CA LEU A 730 6.20 4.34 16.87
C LEU A 730 6.99 3.04 16.95
N VAL A 731 7.67 2.84 18.07
CA VAL A 731 8.56 1.70 18.34
C VAL A 731 7.85 0.71 19.24
N LEU A 732 7.77 -0.55 18.81
CA LEU A 732 7.31 -1.71 19.57
C LEU A 732 8.49 -2.65 19.81
N THR A 733 8.73 -3.02 21.06
CA THR A 733 9.65 -4.13 21.40
C THR A 733 8.84 -5.31 21.92
N ALA A 734 9.11 -6.51 21.42
CA ALA A 734 8.34 -7.69 21.75
C ALA A 734 9.17 -8.99 21.69
N ASN A 735 8.64 -10.02 22.35
CA ASN A 735 9.03 -11.41 22.11
C ASN A 735 7.94 -12.09 21.27
N VAL A 736 8.32 -12.69 20.15
CA VAL A 736 7.41 -13.53 19.36
C VAL A 736 7.69 -14.99 19.68
N HIS A 737 6.71 -15.68 20.24
CA HIS A 737 6.84 -17.04 20.73
C HIS A 737 6.31 -18.07 19.73
N GLN A 738 7.01 -19.19 19.61
CA GLN A 738 6.58 -20.37 18.85
C GLN A 738 6.03 -21.44 19.80
N ALA A 739 5.12 -22.29 19.28
CA ALA A 739 4.46 -23.33 20.07
C ALA A 739 5.43 -24.35 20.69
N ASP A 740 6.62 -24.50 20.13
CA ASP A 740 7.69 -25.38 20.60
C ASP A 740 8.67 -24.73 21.59
N GLY A 741 8.39 -23.50 22.02
CA GLY A 741 9.19 -22.76 23.00
C GLY A 741 10.27 -21.86 22.40
N ARG A 742 10.53 -21.91 21.08
CA ARG A 742 11.42 -20.93 20.43
C ARG A 742 10.85 -19.52 20.59
N THR A 743 11.73 -18.54 20.74
CA THR A 743 11.34 -17.12 20.91
C THR A 743 12.25 -16.23 20.07
N LEU A 744 11.66 -15.28 19.34
CA LEU A 744 12.36 -14.23 18.60
C LEU A 744 12.14 -12.88 19.30
N PRO A 745 13.17 -12.29 19.95
CA PRO A 745 13.11 -10.89 20.36
C PRO A 745 13.17 -10.00 19.12
N LEU A 746 12.19 -9.11 18.97
CA LEU A 746 12.03 -8.28 17.79
C LEU A 746 11.61 -6.85 18.18
N THR A 747 12.24 -5.87 17.56
CA THR A 747 11.82 -4.47 17.58
C THR A 747 11.21 -4.11 16.24
N ALA A 748 9.96 -3.66 16.24
CA ALA A 748 9.26 -3.19 15.07
C ALA A 748 9.02 -1.67 15.18
N ILE A 749 9.36 -0.92 14.14
CA ILE A 749 9.19 0.54 14.10
C ILE A 749 8.26 0.86 12.93
N VAL A 750 7.14 1.51 13.18
CA VAL A 750 6.24 1.99 12.12
C VAL A 750 6.44 3.49 11.86
N VAL A 751 6.51 3.89 10.59
CA VAL A 751 6.76 5.28 10.17
C VAL A 751 5.74 5.76 9.14
N HIS A 752 5.52 7.08 9.10
CA HIS A 752 4.80 7.75 8.02
C HIS A 752 5.41 9.13 7.74
N GLN A 753 6.36 9.19 6.80
CA GLN A 753 7.09 10.41 6.47
C GLN A 753 6.28 11.38 5.59
N ARG A 754 6.79 12.59 5.41
CA ARG A 754 6.15 13.65 4.61
C ARG A 754 6.12 13.28 3.12
N SER A 755 4.94 13.43 2.51
CA SER A 755 4.70 13.25 1.07
C SER A 755 5.63 14.05 0.16
N LEU A 756 5.89 13.53 -1.04
CA LEU A 756 6.57 14.22 -2.14
C LEU A 756 5.76 15.40 -2.69
N ASN A 757 4.44 15.43 -2.51
CA ASN A 757 3.56 16.44 -3.14
C ASN A 757 4.01 17.88 -2.85
N GLY A 758 4.26 18.64 -3.92
CA GLY A 758 4.72 20.02 -3.90
C GLY A 758 6.24 20.18 -3.84
N ALA A 759 7.02 19.08 -3.79
CA ALA A 759 8.48 19.15 -3.76
C ALA A 759 9.07 19.63 -5.09
N GLU A 760 8.33 19.55 -6.18
CA GLU A 760 8.70 19.97 -7.52
C GLU A 760 8.69 21.50 -7.71
N THR A 761 7.94 22.24 -6.90
CA THR A 761 7.78 23.69 -7.08
C THR A 761 9.06 24.45 -6.76
N ASP A 762 9.37 25.45 -7.59
CA ASP A 762 10.51 26.35 -7.40
C ASP A 762 10.10 27.60 -6.61
N ASP A 763 9.54 27.37 -5.41
CA ASP A 763 9.11 28.41 -4.49
C ASP A 763 9.49 28.09 -3.03
N ALA A 764 9.10 28.97 -2.11
CA ALA A 764 9.37 28.79 -0.69
C ALA A 764 8.69 27.53 -0.11
N ALA A 765 7.52 27.15 -0.64
CA ALA A 765 6.80 25.97 -0.20
C ALA A 765 7.54 24.68 -0.61
N GLY A 766 7.94 24.58 -1.88
CA GLY A 766 8.72 23.44 -2.38
C GLY A 766 10.06 23.31 -1.69
N THR A 767 10.76 24.44 -1.46
CA THR A 767 12.01 24.47 -0.69
C THR A 767 11.83 23.91 0.73
N ARG A 768 10.76 24.31 1.41
CA ARG A 768 10.41 23.80 2.75
C ARG A 768 10.06 22.32 2.72
N ILE A 769 9.31 21.85 1.73
CA ILE A 769 8.91 20.44 1.60
C ILE A 769 10.14 19.55 1.44
N ARG A 770 11.03 19.87 0.51
CA ARG A 770 12.28 19.14 0.28
C ARG A 770 13.14 19.09 1.55
N ALA A 771 13.35 20.23 2.20
CA ALA A 771 14.13 20.31 3.44
C ALA A 771 13.50 19.52 4.61
N LYS A 772 12.17 19.56 4.76
CA LYS A 772 11.48 18.81 5.84
C LYS A 772 11.57 17.30 5.62
N ARG A 773 11.39 16.83 4.38
CA ARG A 773 11.54 15.41 4.01
C ARG A 773 12.95 14.91 4.37
N GLN A 774 13.98 15.66 3.98
CA GLN A 774 15.36 15.31 4.33
C GLN A 774 15.57 15.30 5.85
N ALA A 775 15.11 16.32 6.57
CA ALA A 775 15.27 16.38 8.02
C ALA A 775 14.56 15.21 8.76
N GLN A 776 13.40 14.74 8.26
CA GLN A 776 12.72 13.56 8.79
C GLN A 776 13.50 12.26 8.50
N ALA A 777 14.04 12.12 7.29
CA ALA A 777 14.89 10.99 6.91
C ALA A 777 16.15 10.91 7.79
N GLU A 778 16.84 12.03 8.00
CA GLU A 778 18.02 12.08 8.87
C GLU A 778 17.68 11.83 10.35
N TYR A 779 16.54 12.31 10.83
CA TYR A 779 16.10 12.02 12.20
C TYR A 779 15.91 10.51 12.39
N LEU A 780 15.21 9.86 11.46
CA LEU A 780 15.01 8.41 11.50
C LEU A 780 16.36 7.67 11.40
N ALA A 781 17.23 8.05 10.47
CA ALA A 781 18.58 7.49 10.33
C ALA A 781 19.35 7.54 11.66
N ARG A 782 19.39 8.69 12.33
CA ARG A 782 20.07 8.85 13.63
C ARG A 782 19.40 8.06 14.75
N LEU A 783 18.07 7.92 14.75
CA LEU A 783 17.34 7.06 15.67
C LEU A 783 17.79 5.60 15.49
N LEU A 784 17.78 5.09 14.26
CA LEU A 784 18.20 3.73 13.95
C LEU A 784 19.66 3.50 14.34
N GLN A 785 20.55 4.42 13.99
CA GLN A 785 21.97 4.32 14.33
C GLN A 785 22.21 4.29 15.85
N THR A 786 21.49 5.12 16.60
CA THR A 786 21.58 5.14 18.06
C THR A 786 21.19 3.78 18.65
N ARG A 787 20.14 3.13 18.11
CA ARG A 787 19.74 1.79 18.55
C ARG A 787 20.81 0.74 18.28
N GLN A 788 21.37 0.73 17.07
CA GLN A 788 22.45 -0.20 16.71
C GLN A 788 23.68 -0.05 17.62
N GLN A 789 24.00 1.19 18.02
CA GLN A 789 25.11 1.46 18.92
C GLN A 789 24.82 1.05 20.37
N LEU A 790 23.59 1.22 20.84
CA LEU A 790 23.18 0.82 22.19
C LEU A 790 23.07 -0.70 22.34
N ASN A 791 22.59 -1.40 21.32
CA ASN A 791 22.50 -2.85 21.30
C ASN A 791 22.76 -3.42 19.88
N PRO A 792 24.00 -3.82 19.58
CA PRO A 792 24.35 -4.40 18.28
C PRO A 792 23.63 -5.71 17.94
N ASP A 793 23.10 -6.43 18.93
CA ASP A 793 22.37 -7.70 18.74
C ASP A 793 20.85 -7.52 18.60
N GLU A 794 20.37 -6.26 18.68
CA GLU A 794 18.95 -5.92 18.53
C GLU A 794 18.48 -6.23 17.11
N LYS A 795 17.39 -6.97 16.97
CA LYS A 795 16.80 -7.31 15.67
C LYS A 795 15.70 -6.30 15.38
N VAL A 796 15.90 -5.48 14.35
CA VAL A 796 15.01 -4.34 14.05
C VAL A 796 14.38 -4.52 12.67
N LEU A 797 13.06 -4.37 12.62
CA LEU A 797 12.31 -4.08 11.41
C LEU A 797 11.77 -2.65 11.47
N VAL A 798 11.97 -1.89 10.39
CA VAL A 798 11.36 -0.56 10.20
C VAL A 798 10.43 -0.65 9.01
N MET A 799 9.18 -0.24 9.16
CA MET A 799 8.17 -0.42 8.12
C MET A 799 7.17 0.73 8.09
N GLY A 800 6.44 0.86 7.00
CA GLY A 800 5.44 1.92 6.84
C GLY A 800 5.57 2.64 5.52
N ASP A 801 4.88 3.77 5.43
CA ASP A 801 4.87 4.64 4.27
C ASP A 801 5.99 5.68 4.42
N PHE A 802 7.07 5.50 3.65
CA PHE A 802 8.19 6.44 3.66
C PHE A 802 7.93 7.63 2.74
N ASN A 803 6.86 7.60 1.94
CA ASN A 803 6.56 8.61 0.93
C ASN A 803 7.76 8.89 0.01
N ALA A 804 8.57 7.86 -0.24
CA ALA A 804 9.80 7.90 -1.01
C ALA A 804 9.93 6.59 -1.78
N PHE A 805 10.51 6.65 -2.97
CA PHE A 805 10.80 5.46 -3.76
C PHE A 805 12.04 4.74 -3.23
N GLU A 806 12.26 3.49 -3.63
CA GLU A 806 13.45 2.71 -3.27
C GLU A 806 14.78 3.29 -3.78
N PHE A 807 14.72 4.36 -4.59
CA PHE A 807 15.84 5.09 -5.17
C PHE A 807 15.69 6.61 -4.98
N ASN A 808 16.77 7.34 -5.27
CA ASN A 808 16.78 8.80 -5.27
C ASN A 808 15.80 9.39 -6.32
N ASP A 809 14.79 10.14 -5.83
CA ASP A 809 13.77 10.81 -6.66
C ASP A 809 14.29 12.09 -7.35
N GLY A 810 15.55 12.47 -7.10
CA GLY A 810 16.22 13.66 -7.60
C GLY A 810 15.99 14.89 -6.73
N TYR A 811 14.87 14.97 -6.00
CA TYR A 811 14.61 16.06 -5.05
C TYR A 811 15.24 15.78 -3.70
N VAL A 812 14.99 14.59 -3.13
CA VAL A 812 15.46 14.13 -1.81
C VAL A 812 15.70 12.62 -1.84
N ASP A 813 16.88 12.17 -1.41
CA ASP A 813 17.15 10.73 -1.24
C ASP A 813 16.84 10.24 0.18
N ALA A 814 15.55 10.19 0.51
CA ALA A 814 15.09 9.80 1.84
C ALA A 814 15.42 8.33 2.16
N MET A 815 15.21 7.41 1.22
CA MET A 815 15.49 5.99 1.42
C MET A 815 16.99 5.70 1.50
N GLY A 816 17.81 6.33 0.65
CA GLY A 816 19.26 6.25 0.78
C GLY A 816 19.75 6.76 2.13
N THR A 817 19.25 7.91 2.58
CA THR A 817 19.58 8.48 3.90
C THR A 817 19.23 7.52 5.06
N VAL A 818 18.01 6.96 5.07
CA VAL A 818 17.55 6.07 6.15
C VAL A 818 18.28 4.72 6.14
N THR A 819 18.64 4.21 4.96
CA THR A 819 19.30 2.90 4.84
C THR A 819 20.82 2.94 5.05
N GLY A 820 21.43 4.13 5.12
CA GLY A 820 22.90 4.29 5.19
C GLY A 820 23.58 4.33 3.82
N LYS A 821 22.81 4.53 2.74
CA LYS A 821 23.29 4.54 1.34
C LYS A 821 22.87 5.82 0.61
N PRO A 822 23.13 7.03 1.14
CA PRO A 822 22.67 8.26 0.53
C PRO A 822 23.38 8.50 -0.82
N ALA A 823 22.62 9.03 -1.78
CA ALA A 823 23.15 9.57 -3.01
C ALA A 823 24.13 10.73 -2.71
N PRO A 824 25.16 10.94 -3.55
CA PRO A 824 26.03 12.10 -3.41
C PRO A 824 25.24 13.42 -3.56
N ASP A 825 25.60 14.47 -2.82
CA ASP A 825 24.99 15.82 -2.89
C ASP A 825 24.83 16.37 -4.33
N ALA A 826 25.66 15.92 -5.27
CA ALA A 826 25.59 16.34 -6.67
C ALA A 826 24.39 15.73 -7.44
N GLN A 827 23.63 14.83 -6.82
CA GLN A 827 22.51 14.08 -7.41
C GLN A 827 21.16 14.40 -6.78
N THR A 828 21.10 15.31 -5.81
CA THR A 828 19.88 15.73 -5.12
C THR A 828 19.71 17.25 -5.23
N VAL A 829 18.47 17.74 -5.14
CA VAL A 829 18.19 19.19 -5.08
C VAL A 829 18.51 19.77 -3.71
N VAL A 830 18.30 18.99 -2.64
CA VAL A 830 18.74 19.36 -1.30
C VAL A 830 20.25 19.17 -1.22
N GLY A 831 20.98 20.15 -0.66
CA GLY A 831 22.43 20.03 -0.47
C GLY A 831 22.78 19.57 0.95
N GLY A 832 23.96 18.95 1.11
CA GLY A 832 24.46 18.48 2.41
C GLY A 832 23.84 17.18 2.90
N ASP A 833 23.18 16.43 2.03
CA ASP A 833 22.40 15.22 2.33
C ASP A 833 23.12 13.90 2.01
N GLY A 834 24.31 13.93 1.37
CA GLY A 834 25.10 12.76 1.00
C GLY A 834 25.93 12.14 2.13
N ALA A 835 25.66 12.49 3.39
CA ALA A 835 26.38 11.94 4.54
C ALA A 835 25.74 10.61 4.99
N ASP A 836 26.55 9.54 5.03
CA ASP A 836 26.12 8.28 5.63
C ASP A 836 25.96 8.41 7.15
N LEU A 837 24.72 8.23 7.62
CA LEU A 837 24.32 8.36 9.02
C LEU A 837 24.05 7.01 9.70
N VAL A 838 24.06 5.89 8.97
CA VAL A 838 23.65 4.57 9.48
C VAL A 838 24.67 3.52 9.10
N ASN A 839 25.40 3.00 10.08
CA ASN A 839 26.38 1.95 9.90
C ASN A 839 26.36 0.98 11.10
N PRO A 840 26.09 -0.33 10.88
CA PRO A 840 25.87 -0.98 9.59
C PRO A 840 24.59 -0.55 8.86
N ASP A 841 24.62 -0.58 7.53
CA ASP A 841 23.49 -0.25 6.66
C ASP A 841 22.27 -1.15 6.92
N TYR A 842 21.08 -0.57 6.76
CA TYR A 842 19.85 -1.36 6.69
C TYR A 842 19.66 -1.93 5.28
N THR A 843 19.02 -3.11 5.23
CA THR A 843 18.59 -3.73 3.98
C THR A 843 17.13 -3.40 3.74
N ASP A 844 16.81 -2.70 2.65
CA ASP A 844 15.43 -2.59 2.17
C ASP A 844 15.04 -3.93 1.52
N LEU A 845 14.06 -4.60 2.14
CA LEU A 845 13.63 -5.92 1.72
C LEU A 845 12.77 -5.89 0.46
N THR A 846 12.33 -4.71 0.01
CA THR A 846 11.62 -4.52 -1.28
C THR A 846 12.46 -5.02 -2.47
N TRP A 847 13.80 -4.96 -2.34
CA TRP A 847 14.75 -5.46 -3.34
C TRP A 847 14.84 -6.99 -3.43
N PHE A 848 14.18 -7.75 -2.55
CA PHE A 848 14.21 -9.22 -2.59
C PHE A 848 13.17 -9.79 -3.57
N ASN A 849 12.22 -8.96 -3.99
CA ASN A 849 11.23 -9.28 -5.00
C ASN A 849 11.74 -8.93 -6.41
N THR A 850 11.15 -9.56 -7.43
CA THR A 850 11.34 -9.13 -8.81
C THR A 850 10.62 -7.80 -9.05
N PRO A 851 11.03 -6.96 -10.02
CA PRO A 851 10.37 -5.67 -10.28
C PRO A 851 8.85 -5.78 -10.47
N ASP A 852 8.36 -6.84 -11.12
CA ASP A 852 6.93 -7.16 -11.29
C ASP A 852 6.17 -7.44 -9.97
N GLN A 853 6.89 -7.52 -8.85
CA GLN A 853 6.39 -7.77 -7.50
C GLN A 853 6.82 -6.69 -6.48
N SER A 854 7.68 -5.75 -6.86
CA SER A 854 8.21 -4.69 -5.99
C SER A 854 7.44 -3.37 -6.18
N TYR A 855 6.15 -3.37 -5.89
CA TYR A 855 5.33 -2.15 -5.88
C TYR A 855 4.26 -2.23 -4.81
N SER A 856 3.91 -1.09 -4.24
CA SER A 856 2.77 -0.92 -3.33
C SER A 856 1.78 0.13 -3.82
N TYR A 857 2.17 0.96 -4.80
CA TYR A 857 1.45 2.16 -5.18
C TYR A 857 1.40 2.34 -6.71
N ALA A 858 0.32 2.95 -7.21
CA ALA A 858 0.11 3.23 -8.62
C ALA A 858 -0.41 4.66 -8.80
N PHE A 859 0.31 5.49 -9.56
CA PHE A 859 -0.03 6.89 -9.79
C PHE A 859 0.43 7.38 -11.17
N ASP A 860 -0.45 8.13 -11.82
CA ASP A 860 -0.20 8.80 -13.10
C ASP A 860 0.44 7.89 -14.18
N GLY A 861 -0.10 6.67 -14.31
CA GLY A 861 0.36 5.70 -15.28
C GLY A 861 1.64 4.95 -14.90
N ASN A 862 2.21 5.17 -13.71
CA ASN A 862 3.38 4.47 -13.21
C ASN A 862 3.04 3.66 -11.96
N VAL A 863 3.75 2.56 -11.73
CA VAL A 863 3.70 1.81 -10.45
C VAL A 863 5.05 1.84 -9.78
N GLN A 864 5.13 1.90 -8.45
CA GLN A 864 6.38 1.79 -7.67
C GLN A 864 6.06 1.45 -6.20
N SER A 865 7.07 1.34 -5.33
CA SER A 865 6.89 1.18 -3.88
C SER A 865 7.02 2.52 -3.16
N LEU A 866 6.11 2.78 -2.23
CA LEU A 866 6.25 3.82 -1.19
C LEU A 866 6.25 3.20 0.22
N ASP A 867 5.79 1.95 0.33
CA ASP A 867 5.78 1.18 1.56
C ASP A 867 6.96 0.22 1.57
N HIS A 868 7.85 0.42 2.53
CA HIS A 868 9.08 -0.37 2.65
C HIS A 868 9.09 -1.16 3.95
N ILE A 869 9.85 -2.27 3.95
CA ILE A 869 10.25 -2.96 5.17
C ILE A 869 11.78 -3.05 5.15
N LEU A 870 12.41 -2.41 6.12
CA LEU A 870 13.85 -2.37 6.31
C LEU A 870 14.25 -3.32 7.43
N ALA A 871 15.33 -4.06 7.25
CA ALA A 871 15.92 -4.94 8.26
C ALA A 871 17.37 -4.56 8.56
N ASN A 872 17.74 -4.52 9.83
CA ASN A 872 19.13 -4.29 10.22
C ASN A 872 20.00 -5.55 10.05
N GLU A 873 21.32 -5.36 10.07
CA GLU A 873 22.28 -6.47 9.88
C GLU A 873 22.12 -7.60 10.92
N ALA A 874 21.80 -7.27 12.17
CA ALA A 874 21.62 -8.25 13.24
C ALA A 874 20.42 -9.18 13.00
N LEU A 875 19.32 -8.67 12.43
CA LEU A 875 18.20 -9.51 12.00
C LEU A 875 18.57 -10.34 10.77
N MET A 876 19.20 -9.72 9.77
CA MET A 876 19.60 -10.40 8.53
C MET A 876 20.58 -11.55 8.76
N ARG A 877 21.37 -11.50 9.84
CA ARG A 877 22.34 -12.53 10.24
C ARG A 877 21.90 -13.37 11.42
N ALA A 878 20.64 -13.24 11.87
CA ALA A 878 20.16 -13.96 13.04
C ALA A 878 20.22 -15.49 12.82
N PRO A 879 20.96 -16.25 13.65
CA PRO A 879 21.09 -17.70 13.47
C PRO A 879 19.78 -18.47 13.69
N GLN A 880 18.82 -17.83 14.37
CA GLN A 880 17.48 -18.33 14.62
C GLN A 880 16.57 -18.26 13.39
N ILE A 881 16.96 -17.52 12.34
CA ILE A 881 16.17 -17.38 11.11
C ILE A 881 16.78 -18.27 10.03
N ALA A 882 15.96 -19.16 9.46
CA ALA A 882 16.37 -20.05 8.38
C ALA A 882 16.21 -19.40 7.01
N SER A 883 15.14 -18.64 6.80
CA SER A 883 14.88 -17.91 5.56
C SER A 883 13.95 -16.72 5.80
N LEU A 884 13.97 -15.77 4.86
CA LEU A 884 13.09 -14.61 4.84
C LEU A 884 12.38 -14.57 3.48
N SER A 885 11.10 -14.20 3.47
CA SER A 885 10.38 -13.88 2.24
C SER A 885 9.53 -12.64 2.42
N VAL A 886 9.38 -11.84 1.36
CA VAL A 886 8.54 -10.64 1.33
C VAL A 886 7.45 -10.85 0.30
N GLY A 887 6.29 -10.25 0.52
CA GLY A 887 5.26 -10.15 -0.50
C GLY A 887 4.22 -9.12 -0.14
N HIS A 888 3.26 -8.94 -1.02
CA HIS A 888 2.17 -8.00 -0.83
C HIS A 888 0.83 -8.70 -1.02
N ALA A 889 -0.18 -8.24 -0.30
CA ALA A 889 -1.55 -8.53 -0.67
C ALA A 889 -1.96 -7.55 -1.78
N ARG A 890 -2.22 -8.07 -2.98
CA ARG A 890 -2.61 -7.29 -4.16
C ARG A 890 -4.11 -7.04 -4.11
N ILE A 891 -4.50 -5.98 -3.43
CA ILE A 891 -5.90 -5.67 -3.15
C ILE A 891 -6.23 -4.20 -3.43
N ASN A 892 -5.25 -3.32 -3.60
CA ASN A 892 -5.46 -1.87 -3.67
C ASN A 892 -4.92 -1.28 -4.98
N ALA A 893 -3.59 -1.19 -5.14
CA ALA A 893 -2.95 -0.40 -6.20
C ALA A 893 -3.40 -0.78 -7.62
N ASP A 894 -3.73 -2.06 -7.84
CA ASP A 894 -4.14 -2.60 -9.13
C ASP A 894 -5.65 -2.47 -9.44
N PHE A 895 -6.47 -2.01 -8.50
CA PHE A 895 -7.93 -1.98 -8.66
C PHE A 895 -8.43 -0.59 -9.03
N PRO A 896 -9.53 -0.46 -9.78
CA PRO A 896 -10.07 0.85 -10.12
C PRO A 896 -10.64 1.56 -8.89
N GLY A 897 -10.66 2.89 -8.91
CA GLY A 897 -11.13 3.68 -7.77
C GLY A 897 -12.53 3.28 -7.27
N THR A 898 -13.44 2.89 -8.19
CA THR A 898 -14.81 2.52 -7.79
C THR A 898 -14.92 1.18 -7.07
N ALA A 899 -13.88 0.34 -7.07
CA ALA A 899 -13.82 -0.85 -6.22
C ALA A 899 -13.95 -0.48 -4.72
N ARG A 900 -13.67 0.78 -4.35
CA ARG A 900 -13.96 1.33 -3.01
C ARG A 900 -15.44 1.12 -2.61
N ASN A 901 -16.36 1.14 -3.56
CA ASN A 901 -17.81 1.09 -3.32
C ASN A 901 -18.32 -0.29 -2.86
N ASP A 902 -17.63 -1.39 -3.19
CA ASP A 902 -18.06 -2.73 -2.77
C ASP A 902 -17.49 -3.08 -1.39
N ALA A 903 -18.29 -2.88 -0.34
CA ALA A 903 -17.95 -3.16 1.04
C ALA A 903 -17.56 -4.63 1.32
N ASN A 904 -17.88 -5.59 0.44
CA ASN A 904 -17.68 -7.03 0.67
C ASN A 904 -16.40 -7.60 0.06
N THR A 905 -15.56 -6.74 -0.52
CA THR A 905 -14.26 -7.10 -1.07
C THR A 905 -13.16 -6.43 -0.24
N PRO A 906 -11.94 -6.99 -0.18
CA PRO A 906 -10.82 -6.28 0.45
C PRO A 906 -10.35 -5.09 -0.39
N THR A 907 -10.88 -4.93 -1.61
CA THR A 907 -10.21 -4.12 -2.63
C THR A 907 -10.45 -2.63 -2.46
N ARG A 908 -9.41 -1.82 -2.72
CA ARG A 908 -9.47 -0.35 -2.60
C ARG A 908 -10.05 0.12 -1.28
N LEU A 909 -9.59 -0.49 -0.18
CA LEU A 909 -9.69 0.18 1.12
C LEU A 909 -8.73 1.37 1.16
N SER A 910 -7.54 1.15 0.58
CA SER A 910 -6.46 2.11 0.41
C SER A 910 -6.07 2.18 -1.07
N ASP A 911 -5.25 3.14 -1.45
CA ASP A 911 -4.46 3.20 -2.67
C ASP A 911 -3.11 2.47 -2.59
N HIS A 912 -2.74 1.95 -1.40
CA HIS A 912 -1.51 1.19 -1.15
C HIS A 912 -1.78 -0.30 -0.91
N ASP A 913 -1.03 -1.19 -1.57
CA ASP A 913 -1.02 -2.62 -1.23
C ASP A 913 -0.23 -2.87 0.06
N PRO A 914 -0.79 -3.59 1.05
CA PRO A 914 -0.04 -3.93 2.26
C PRO A 914 1.08 -4.92 1.98
N THR A 915 2.19 -4.74 2.69
CA THR A 915 3.41 -5.54 2.56
C THR A 915 3.61 -6.42 3.79
N VAL A 916 4.03 -7.67 3.60
CA VAL A 916 4.35 -8.63 4.68
C VAL A 916 5.75 -9.18 4.48
N VAL A 917 6.47 -9.35 5.58
CA VAL A 917 7.68 -10.16 5.69
C VAL A 917 7.39 -11.39 6.55
N LEU A 918 7.81 -12.56 6.06
CA LEU A 918 7.78 -13.82 6.78
C LEU A 918 9.20 -14.20 7.17
N LEU A 919 9.45 -14.28 8.47
CA LEU A 919 10.71 -14.73 9.05
C LEU A 919 10.56 -16.19 9.47
N ARG A 920 11.03 -17.13 8.64
CA ARG A 920 10.99 -18.56 8.96
C ARG A 920 12.01 -18.85 10.05
N MET A 921 11.52 -19.18 11.24
CA MET A 921 12.36 -19.61 12.35
C MET A 921 13.01 -20.94 12.00
N ARG A 922 14.31 -21.05 12.24
CA ARG A 922 15.06 -22.29 12.12
C ARG A 922 14.51 -23.30 13.10
N GLU A 923 14.16 -24.48 12.60
CA GLU A 923 13.69 -25.60 13.40
C GLU A 923 14.75 -25.94 14.45
N GLN A 924 14.31 -26.11 15.70
CA GLN A 924 15.19 -26.50 16.79
C GLN A 924 15.09 -28.01 16.96
N VAL A 925 16.10 -28.72 16.44
CA VAL A 925 16.20 -30.19 16.54
C VAL A 925 16.72 -30.56 17.94
N ASN A 926 15.89 -31.19 18.76
CA ASN A 926 16.23 -31.60 20.14
C ASN A 926 16.02 -33.11 20.32
N ALA A 927 17.07 -33.81 20.75
CA ALA A 927 16.95 -35.18 21.26
C ALA A 927 16.63 -35.15 22.77
N ASP A 928 16.25 -36.28 23.36
CA ASP A 928 16.20 -36.47 24.82
C ASP A 928 16.71 -37.88 25.11
N LEU A 929 17.98 -37.99 25.46
CA LEU A 929 18.72 -39.23 25.67
C LEU A 929 18.58 -39.67 27.12
N GLY A 930 18.13 -40.89 27.33
CA GLY A 930 18.12 -41.54 28.63
C GLY A 930 19.14 -42.67 28.68
N VAL A 931 19.80 -42.85 29.82
CA VAL A 931 20.49 -44.09 30.15
C VAL A 931 20.01 -44.65 31.48
N ALA A 932 19.80 -45.96 31.54
CA ALA A 932 19.51 -46.69 32.75
C ALA A 932 20.44 -47.90 32.87
N VAL A 933 21.04 -48.10 34.04
CA VAL A 933 21.96 -49.20 34.33
C VAL A 933 21.33 -50.11 35.37
N THR A 934 21.23 -51.40 35.06
CA THR A 934 20.72 -52.41 35.98
C THR A 934 21.72 -53.55 36.14
N ALA A 935 21.93 -53.99 37.38
CA ALA A 935 22.67 -55.20 37.68
C ALA A 935 21.69 -56.38 37.80
N ALA A 936 22.03 -57.53 37.20
CA ALA A 936 21.18 -58.72 37.28
C ALA A 936 21.05 -59.28 38.71
N ARG A 937 22.05 -59.00 39.56
CA ARG A 937 22.12 -59.37 40.97
C ARG A 937 22.83 -58.26 41.74
N ASP A 938 22.45 -58.05 43.00
CA ASP A 938 23.10 -57.13 43.93
C ASP A 938 24.39 -57.71 44.53
N GLN A 939 24.49 -59.04 44.60
CA GLN A 939 25.66 -59.76 45.11
C GLN A 939 26.00 -61.01 44.28
N VAL A 940 27.29 -61.30 44.16
CA VAL A 940 27.83 -62.54 43.56
C VAL A 940 28.98 -63.08 44.41
N VAL A 941 29.35 -64.35 44.23
CA VAL A 941 30.52 -64.95 44.90
C VAL A 941 31.75 -64.88 43.98
N GLU A 942 32.96 -64.76 44.56
CA GLU A 942 34.23 -64.88 43.83
C GLU A 942 34.22 -66.13 42.91
N GLY A 943 34.48 -65.92 41.62
CA GLY A 943 34.42 -66.92 40.56
C GLY A 943 33.11 -66.96 39.76
N GLU A 944 32.07 -66.22 40.16
CA GLU A 944 30.82 -66.06 39.38
C GLU A 944 30.90 -64.89 38.38
N ARG A 945 29.98 -64.88 37.42
CA ARG A 945 29.83 -63.79 36.45
C ARG A 945 28.94 -62.68 36.99
N ILE A 946 29.36 -61.43 36.80
CA ILE A 946 28.58 -60.22 37.03
C ILE A 946 27.98 -59.78 35.69
N ASP A 947 26.67 -59.64 35.64
CA ASP A 947 25.93 -59.20 34.45
C ASP A 947 25.28 -57.83 34.70
N PHE A 948 25.63 -56.83 33.89
CA PHE A 948 24.96 -55.54 33.81
C PHE A 948 24.19 -55.41 32.51
N SER A 949 23.07 -54.71 32.56
CA SER A 949 22.25 -54.29 31.43
C SER A 949 22.23 -52.76 31.40
N VAL A 950 22.48 -52.17 30.24
CA VAL A 950 22.45 -50.71 30.03
C VAL A 950 21.46 -50.39 28.93
N ASP A 951 20.35 -49.75 29.29
CA ASP A 951 19.32 -49.30 28.37
C ASP A 951 19.61 -47.84 27.99
N VAL A 952 19.73 -47.58 26.69
CA VAL A 952 19.91 -46.24 26.12
C VAL A 952 18.71 -45.93 25.25
N GLU A 953 18.08 -44.79 25.45
CA GLU A 953 16.89 -44.40 24.70
C GLU A 953 16.96 -42.96 24.23
N ASN A 954 16.19 -42.65 23.19
CA ASN A 954 15.91 -41.28 22.76
C ASN A 954 14.40 -41.04 22.89
N ARG A 955 13.97 -40.35 23.93
CA ARG A 955 12.58 -39.97 24.23
C ARG A 955 12.18 -38.66 23.53
N GLY A 956 13.12 -37.99 22.87
CA GLY A 956 12.92 -36.71 22.22
C GLY A 956 12.16 -36.83 20.90
N PRO A 957 11.60 -35.73 20.39
CA PRO A 957 10.90 -35.72 19.11
C PRO A 957 11.84 -35.92 17.92
N ASP A 958 13.13 -35.59 18.07
CA ASP A 958 14.11 -35.66 16.99
C ASP A 958 15.15 -36.77 17.17
N SER A 959 15.82 -37.14 16.08
CA SER A 959 16.89 -38.13 16.10
C SER A 959 18.19 -37.55 16.71
N ALA A 960 18.84 -38.31 17.58
CA ALA A 960 20.13 -37.95 18.16
C ALA A 960 21.27 -38.30 17.20
N ALA A 961 21.92 -37.30 16.62
CA ALA A 961 23.04 -37.48 15.68
C ALA A 961 24.32 -37.82 16.44
N PHE A 962 25.05 -38.84 15.96
CA PHE A 962 26.30 -39.32 16.56
C PHE A 962 26.18 -39.60 18.07
N ALA A 963 25.11 -40.29 18.47
CA ALA A 963 24.93 -40.69 19.87
C ALA A 963 26.04 -41.64 20.33
N ALA A 964 26.51 -41.43 21.56
CA ALA A 964 27.58 -42.16 22.19
C ALA A 964 27.16 -42.55 23.62
N VAL A 965 27.44 -43.79 24.02
CA VAL A 965 27.33 -44.24 25.41
C VAL A 965 28.71 -44.66 25.91
N ALA A 966 29.11 -44.13 27.05
CA ALA A 966 30.33 -44.51 27.75
C ALA A 966 29.95 -45.36 28.98
N LEU A 967 30.61 -46.51 29.11
CA LEU A 967 30.46 -47.49 30.18
C LEU A 967 31.75 -47.49 31.00
N ALA A 968 31.69 -47.09 32.26
CA ALA A 968 32.85 -46.94 33.14
C ALA A 968 32.72 -47.85 34.38
N PHE A 969 33.62 -48.83 34.47
CA PHE A 969 33.80 -49.66 35.65
C PHE A 969 34.79 -49.02 36.61
N ASP A 970 34.46 -48.94 37.89
CA ASP A 970 35.30 -48.33 38.94
C ASP A 970 36.55 -49.16 39.34
N ALA A 971 36.87 -50.20 38.56
CA ALA A 971 38.04 -51.06 38.75
C ALA A 971 38.68 -51.48 37.42
N ALA A 972 39.93 -51.95 37.50
CA ALA A 972 40.64 -52.60 36.41
C ALA A 972 40.06 -54.00 36.16
N VAL A 973 39.14 -54.13 35.21
CA VAL A 973 38.44 -55.37 34.85
C VAL A 973 38.53 -55.60 33.34
N SER A 974 38.17 -56.80 32.88
CA SER A 974 38.12 -57.15 31.45
C SER A 974 36.68 -57.44 31.04
N PRO A 975 35.85 -56.40 30.81
CA PRO A 975 34.44 -56.58 30.53
C PRO A 975 34.23 -57.10 29.11
N ARG A 976 33.25 -57.99 28.94
CA ARG A 976 32.69 -58.34 27.64
C ARG A 976 31.43 -57.52 27.41
N VAL A 977 31.53 -56.51 26.54
CA VAL A 977 30.39 -55.66 26.16
C VAL A 977 29.77 -56.18 24.87
N THR A 978 28.47 -56.43 24.89
CA THR A 978 27.68 -56.74 23.69
C THR A 978 26.97 -55.46 23.25
N ALA A 979 27.33 -54.96 22.07
CA ALA A 979 26.72 -53.76 21.49
C ALA A 979 25.27 -54.02 21.08
N ALA A 980 24.42 -53.01 21.24
CA ALA A 980 23.09 -52.99 20.62
C ALA A 980 23.20 -52.97 19.07
N PRO A 981 22.18 -53.42 18.33
CA PRO A 981 22.19 -53.39 16.86
C PRO A 981 22.53 -51.99 16.30
N GLY A 982 23.48 -51.94 15.37
CA GLY A 982 23.91 -50.68 14.73
C GLY A 982 24.92 -49.85 15.51
N TRP A 983 25.22 -50.19 16.77
CA TRP A 983 26.24 -49.52 17.57
C TRP A 983 27.61 -50.16 17.38
N VAL A 984 28.67 -49.34 17.41
CA VAL A 984 30.07 -49.75 17.31
C VAL A 984 30.78 -49.42 18.61
N CYS A 985 31.26 -50.44 19.33
CA CYS A 985 32.01 -50.27 20.58
C CYS A 985 33.51 -50.33 20.35
N GLN A 986 34.24 -49.41 20.96
CA GLN A 986 35.70 -49.42 21.00
C GLN A 986 36.21 -50.52 21.97
N PRO A 987 37.44 -51.03 21.77
CA PRO A 987 38.06 -51.95 22.72
C PRO A 987 38.15 -51.35 24.14
N PRO A 988 37.95 -52.15 25.22
CA PRO A 988 38.04 -51.65 26.59
C PRO A 988 39.40 -51.00 26.89
N GLN A 989 39.38 -49.80 27.46
CA GLN A 989 40.55 -49.07 27.92
C GLN A 989 40.72 -49.30 29.42
N THR A 990 41.73 -50.09 29.82
CA THR A 990 41.94 -50.49 31.22
C THR A 990 43.11 -49.72 31.86
N GLY A 991 42.81 -48.98 32.93
CA GLY A 991 43.75 -48.29 33.82
C GLY A 991 43.44 -48.60 35.28
N THR A 992 43.27 -47.58 36.13
CA THR A 992 42.69 -47.75 37.49
C THR A 992 41.18 -48.04 37.45
N GLN A 993 40.54 -47.67 36.34
CA GLN A 993 39.15 -47.94 35.96
C GLN A 993 39.14 -48.56 34.56
N THR A 994 38.01 -49.13 34.13
CA THR A 994 37.86 -49.65 32.76
C THR A 994 36.74 -48.95 32.03
N VAL A 995 37.04 -48.36 30.87
CA VAL A 995 36.04 -47.61 30.09
C VAL A 995 35.83 -48.25 28.71
N VAL A 996 34.58 -48.37 28.30
CA VAL A 996 34.16 -48.79 26.95
C VAL A 996 33.23 -47.72 26.39
N THR A 997 33.53 -47.22 25.19
CA THR A 997 32.68 -46.25 24.50
C THR A 997 32.07 -46.89 23.26
N CYS A 998 30.75 -46.76 23.11
CA CYS A 998 30.01 -47.22 21.95
C CYS A 998 29.35 -46.03 21.25
N THR A 999 29.32 -46.03 19.92
CA THR A 999 28.72 -44.95 19.13
C THR A 999 27.77 -45.48 18.04
N ILE A 1000 26.80 -44.66 17.65
CA ILE A 1000 25.92 -44.88 16.50
C ILE A 1000 25.80 -43.57 15.70
N ALA A 1001 25.64 -43.65 14.38
CA ALA A 1001 25.53 -42.47 13.54
C ALA A 1001 24.26 -41.65 13.80
N SER A 1002 23.13 -42.32 14.12
CA SER A 1002 21.87 -41.69 14.48
C SER A 1002 21.02 -42.63 15.32
N LEU A 1003 20.48 -42.14 16.43
CA LEU A 1003 19.49 -42.82 17.26
C LEU A 1003 18.13 -42.14 17.07
N ALA A 1004 17.21 -42.78 16.35
CA ALA A 1004 15.92 -42.19 16.01
C ALA A 1004 15.05 -41.89 17.24
N ALA A 1005 14.15 -40.90 17.10
CA ALA A 1005 13.16 -40.55 18.11
C ALA A 1005 12.30 -41.76 18.51
N GLY A 1006 12.06 -41.92 19.81
CA GLY A 1006 11.30 -43.02 20.41
C GLY A 1006 12.01 -44.38 20.46
N ASN A 1007 13.25 -44.50 19.97
CA ASN A 1007 13.98 -45.77 20.03
C ASN A 1007 14.65 -45.99 21.39
N ALA A 1008 14.57 -47.22 21.88
CA ALA A 1008 15.34 -47.73 23.02
C ALA A 1008 16.23 -48.90 22.57
N GLN A 1009 17.45 -48.97 23.10
CA GLN A 1009 18.48 -49.92 22.73
C GLN A 1009 19.18 -50.45 23.99
N ASN A 1010 19.42 -51.76 24.03
CA ASN A 1010 19.99 -52.43 25.19
C ASN A 1010 21.41 -52.93 24.92
N PHE A 1011 22.32 -52.66 25.86
CA PHE A 1011 23.67 -53.19 25.90
C PHE A 1011 23.78 -54.15 27.08
N SER A 1012 24.61 -55.19 26.95
CA SER A 1012 25.00 -56.02 28.09
C SER A 1012 26.50 -55.93 28.35
N ALA A 1013 26.88 -55.83 29.61
CA ALA A 1013 28.28 -55.79 30.02
C ALA A 1013 28.53 -56.87 31.08
N GLN A 1014 29.42 -57.80 30.76
CA GLN A 1014 29.70 -58.97 31.61
C GLN A 1014 31.13 -58.91 32.15
N VAL A 1015 31.30 -59.17 33.45
CA VAL A 1015 32.60 -59.17 34.13
C VAL A 1015 32.73 -60.43 34.98
N GLU A 1016 33.88 -61.10 34.94
CA GLU A 1016 34.18 -62.21 35.84
C GLU A 1016 34.57 -61.69 37.24
N ALA A 1017 33.96 -62.19 38.30
CA ALA A 1017 34.23 -61.81 39.68
C ALA A 1017 35.53 -62.46 40.19
N GLY A 1018 36.66 -62.08 39.61
CA GLY A 1018 37.98 -62.63 39.95
C GLY A 1018 38.46 -62.25 41.37
N ALA A 1019 39.54 -62.89 41.81
CA ALA A 1019 40.12 -62.71 43.15
C ALA A 1019 40.46 -61.25 43.51
N ALA A 1020 40.74 -60.39 42.52
CA ALA A 1020 41.01 -58.97 42.73
C ALA A 1020 39.78 -58.14 43.16
N LEU A 1021 38.57 -58.65 42.92
CA LEU A 1021 37.30 -58.04 43.32
C LEU A 1021 36.72 -58.65 44.61
N ALA A 1022 37.29 -59.75 45.12
CA ALA A 1022 36.80 -60.42 46.31
C ALA A 1022 36.74 -59.47 47.53
N GLY A 1023 35.57 -59.34 48.15
CA GLY A 1023 35.32 -58.43 49.26
C GLY A 1023 35.11 -56.96 48.87
N ARG A 1024 35.02 -56.64 47.57
CA ARG A 1024 34.79 -55.29 47.05
C ARG A 1024 33.42 -55.19 46.38
N THR A 1025 32.99 -53.96 46.14
CA THR A 1025 31.85 -53.64 45.28
C THR A 1025 32.39 -53.14 43.94
N LEU A 1026 31.89 -53.71 42.84
CA LEU A 1026 32.16 -53.25 41.47
C LEU A 1026 30.98 -52.39 41.02
N THR A 1027 31.26 -51.17 40.58
CA THR A 1027 30.24 -50.24 40.06
C THR A 1027 30.44 -50.05 38.56
N LEU A 1028 29.36 -50.18 37.80
CA LEU A 1028 29.27 -49.72 36.42
C LEU A 1028 28.46 -48.42 36.39
N ALA A 1029 29.11 -47.33 35.99
CA ALA A 1029 28.43 -46.10 35.62
C ALA A 1029 28.32 -46.01 34.10
N ALA A 1030 27.20 -45.49 33.59
CA ALA A 1030 27.02 -45.19 32.19
C ALA A 1030 26.67 -43.72 31.99
N SER A 1031 27.12 -43.14 30.87
CA SER A 1031 26.72 -41.81 30.42
C SER A 1031 26.41 -41.83 28.92
N VAL A 1032 25.33 -41.19 28.49
CA VAL A 1032 24.96 -41.02 27.08
C VAL A 1032 25.10 -39.55 26.66
N ALA A 1033 25.48 -39.29 25.41
CA ALA A 1033 25.54 -37.96 24.82
C ALA A 1033 25.37 -38.02 23.30
N SER A 1034 25.06 -36.89 22.65
CA SER A 1034 25.06 -36.80 21.19
C SER A 1034 25.48 -35.40 20.70
N GLN A 1035 25.55 -35.22 19.37
CA GLN A 1035 25.74 -33.90 18.78
C GLN A 1035 24.43 -33.11 18.64
N THR A 1036 23.28 -33.81 18.62
CA THR A 1036 21.98 -33.14 18.76
C THR A 1036 21.84 -32.67 20.20
N PRO A 1037 21.52 -31.38 20.45
CA PRO A 1037 21.32 -30.88 21.80
C PRO A 1037 20.26 -31.69 22.56
N ASP A 1038 20.58 -31.99 23.82
CA ASP A 1038 19.69 -32.64 24.78
C ASP A 1038 19.35 -31.65 25.90
N PRO A 1039 18.11 -31.12 25.94
CA PRO A 1039 17.70 -30.19 26.97
C PRO A 1039 17.41 -30.87 28.32
N GLN A 1040 17.35 -32.19 28.39
CA GLN A 1040 17.00 -32.98 29.59
C GLN A 1040 18.20 -33.76 30.14
N SER A 1041 19.34 -33.09 30.37
CA SER A 1041 20.57 -33.73 30.86
C SER A 1041 20.50 -34.51 32.20
N GLY A 1042 19.36 -34.49 32.90
CA GLY A 1042 19.15 -35.18 34.18
C GLY A 1042 19.04 -36.71 34.06
N ASN A 1043 18.77 -37.25 32.88
CA ASN A 1043 18.68 -38.68 32.59
C ASN A 1043 19.88 -39.24 31.81
N ASP A 1044 20.92 -38.43 31.60
CA ASP A 1044 22.04 -38.80 30.73
C ASP A 1044 23.06 -39.70 31.44
N THR A 1045 22.93 -39.92 32.75
CA THR A 1045 23.83 -40.77 33.53
C THR A 1045 23.08 -41.66 34.51
N ASP A 1046 23.53 -42.90 34.68
CA ASP A 1046 23.04 -43.81 35.71
C ASP A 1046 24.13 -44.82 36.12
N ALA A 1047 23.98 -45.48 37.26
CA ALA A 1047 24.95 -46.45 37.75
C ALA A 1047 24.33 -47.59 38.56
N ALA A 1048 24.90 -48.79 38.43
CA ALA A 1048 24.58 -49.93 39.28
C ALA A 1048 25.83 -50.57 39.86
N SER A 1049 25.68 -51.19 41.04
CA SER A 1049 26.79 -51.81 41.76
C SER A 1049 26.48 -53.26 42.13
N VAL A 1050 27.52 -54.10 42.15
CA VAL A 1050 27.45 -55.50 42.58
C VAL A 1050 28.55 -55.78 43.58
N THR A 1051 28.21 -56.33 44.74
CA THR A 1051 29.19 -56.75 45.76
C THR A 1051 29.67 -58.18 45.51
N VAL A 1052 30.99 -58.37 45.48
CA VAL A 1052 31.62 -59.69 45.32
C VAL A 1052 32.01 -60.26 46.68
N GLN A 1053 31.36 -61.36 47.09
CA GLN A 1053 31.67 -62.07 48.31
C GLN A 1053 32.91 -62.94 48.13
N ALA A 1054 33.92 -62.76 49.00
CA ALA A 1054 35.13 -63.59 48.99
C ALA A 1054 34.82 -65.03 49.43
N GLN A 1055 35.48 -66.03 48.82
CA GLN A 1055 35.33 -67.41 49.28
C GLN A 1055 36.10 -67.66 50.59
N PRO A 1056 35.53 -68.41 51.56
CA PRO A 1056 36.25 -68.81 52.77
C PRO A 1056 37.38 -69.80 52.44
N ARG A 1057 38.61 -69.51 52.88
CA ARG A 1057 39.82 -70.33 52.67
C ARG A 1057 40.33 -70.96 53.97
N SER A 1058 41.06 -72.07 53.88
CA SER A 1058 41.79 -72.66 55.03
C SER A 1058 43.11 -71.91 55.24
N ASP A 1059 43.75 -72.02 56.40
CA ASP A 1059 45.02 -71.35 56.69
C ASP A 1059 45.89 -72.21 57.64
N LEU A 1060 46.90 -72.91 57.11
CA LEU A 1060 47.67 -73.91 57.88
C LEU A 1060 48.92 -73.36 58.56
N ALA A 1061 48.79 -72.80 59.76
CA ALA A 1061 49.94 -72.34 60.53
C ALA A 1061 50.72 -73.46 61.25
N VAL A 1062 52.05 -73.52 61.04
CA VAL A 1062 52.97 -74.41 61.78
C VAL A 1062 53.74 -73.64 62.85
N ARG A 1063 53.93 -74.24 64.03
CA ARG A 1063 54.76 -73.68 65.10
C ARG A 1063 55.40 -74.76 65.98
N PHE A 1064 56.49 -74.42 66.67
CA PHE A 1064 57.20 -75.32 67.58
C PHE A 1064 57.06 -74.89 69.04
N ASP A 1065 56.99 -75.85 69.96
CA ASP A 1065 57.13 -75.66 71.40
C ASP A 1065 58.18 -76.65 71.93
N GLY A 1066 59.25 -76.15 72.54
CA GLY A 1066 60.41 -76.95 72.95
C GLY A 1066 61.46 -76.12 73.69
N PRO A 1067 62.53 -76.76 74.18
CA PRO A 1067 63.55 -76.10 74.97
C PRO A 1067 64.29 -75.03 74.16
N SER A 1068 64.53 -73.87 74.79
CA SER A 1068 65.30 -72.76 74.21
C SER A 1068 66.82 -73.02 74.21
N ALA A 1069 67.31 -73.92 75.07
CA ALA A 1069 68.68 -74.41 75.08
C ALA A 1069 68.74 -75.83 75.70
N LEU A 1070 69.79 -76.58 75.38
CA LEU A 1070 70.05 -77.91 75.94
C LEU A 1070 71.41 -77.91 76.68
N PRO A 1071 71.51 -78.56 77.85
CA PRO A 1071 72.80 -78.74 78.51
C PRO A 1071 73.70 -79.63 77.66
N SER A 1072 75.02 -79.45 77.74
CA SER A 1072 75.98 -80.27 77.00
C SER A 1072 75.87 -81.77 77.32
N THR A 1073 75.26 -82.14 78.45
CA THR A 1073 74.98 -83.52 78.87
C THR A 1073 73.71 -84.12 78.27
N ALA A 1074 72.87 -83.36 77.56
CA ALA A 1074 71.62 -83.86 76.99
C ALA A 1074 71.88 -84.94 75.92
N PHE A 1075 71.17 -86.07 76.02
CA PHE A 1075 71.22 -87.15 75.03
C PHE A 1075 70.12 -87.02 73.97
N ASN A 1076 68.97 -86.44 74.34
CA ASN A 1076 67.84 -86.19 73.45
C ASN A 1076 67.22 -84.81 73.73
N ALA A 1077 66.40 -84.35 72.79
CA ALA A 1077 65.61 -83.13 72.90
C ALA A 1077 64.19 -83.43 72.43
N THR A 1078 63.19 -82.95 73.17
CA THR A 1078 61.79 -83.17 72.86
C THR A 1078 61.13 -81.85 72.46
N TYR A 1079 60.39 -81.88 71.36
CA TYR A 1079 59.64 -80.78 70.78
C TYR A 1079 58.19 -81.19 70.55
N ARG A 1080 57.29 -80.22 70.60
CA ARG A 1080 55.93 -80.32 70.10
C ARG A 1080 55.85 -79.51 68.82
N VAL A 1081 55.54 -80.18 67.71
CA VAL A 1081 55.22 -79.51 66.45
C VAL A 1081 53.71 -79.35 66.40
N LEU A 1082 53.24 -78.12 66.26
CA LEU A 1082 51.83 -77.75 66.32
C LEU A 1082 51.44 -77.32 64.89
N LEU A 1083 50.49 -78.01 64.29
CA LEU A 1083 49.88 -77.65 63.01
C LEU A 1083 48.43 -77.26 63.27
N GLY A 1084 48.11 -75.98 63.11
CA GLY A 1084 46.75 -75.45 63.26
C GLY A 1084 46.14 -75.07 61.92
N ASN A 1085 44.81 -75.05 61.85
CA ASN A 1085 44.10 -74.31 60.80
C ASN A 1085 43.51 -73.03 61.41
N VAL A 1086 44.11 -71.88 61.12
CA VAL A 1086 43.66 -70.56 61.63
C VAL A 1086 42.69 -69.87 60.68
N GLY A 1087 42.33 -70.52 59.58
CA GLY A 1087 41.45 -70.01 58.52
C GLY A 1087 39.99 -70.36 58.77
N ALA A 1088 39.12 -69.86 57.90
CA ALA A 1088 37.66 -69.99 58.03
C ALA A 1088 37.08 -71.23 57.34
N ALA A 1089 37.88 -71.98 56.56
CA ALA A 1089 37.45 -73.21 55.89
C ALA A 1089 38.31 -74.43 56.30
N PRO A 1090 37.79 -75.67 56.22
CA PRO A 1090 38.56 -76.87 56.51
C PRO A 1090 39.74 -77.09 55.55
N ALA A 1091 40.92 -77.41 56.09
CA ALA A 1091 42.09 -77.81 55.30
C ALA A 1091 41.96 -79.30 54.94
N GLN A 1092 41.85 -79.61 53.64
CA GLN A 1092 41.66 -80.97 53.13
C GLN A 1092 42.98 -81.68 52.88
N GLY A 1093 43.09 -82.93 53.32
CA GLY A 1093 44.29 -83.76 53.18
C GLY A 1093 45.59 -83.10 53.67
N PRO A 1094 45.63 -82.50 54.88
CA PRO A 1094 46.82 -81.81 55.33
C PRO A 1094 47.97 -82.80 55.55
N SER A 1095 49.16 -82.38 55.13
CA SER A 1095 50.41 -83.11 55.33
C SER A 1095 51.43 -82.24 56.06
N LEU A 1096 52.30 -82.88 56.83
CA LEU A 1096 53.36 -82.22 57.59
C LEU A 1096 54.66 -82.97 57.40
N VAL A 1097 55.69 -82.26 56.93
CA VAL A 1097 57.05 -82.80 56.80
C VAL A 1097 57.91 -82.21 57.92
N ILE A 1098 58.56 -83.07 58.71
CA ILE A 1098 59.48 -82.67 59.78
C ILE A 1098 60.88 -83.20 59.47
N GLU A 1099 61.85 -82.30 59.35
CA GLU A 1099 63.23 -82.62 59.02
C GLU A 1099 64.22 -81.70 59.75
N GLY A 1100 65.52 -82.01 59.71
CA GLY A 1100 66.49 -81.21 60.43
C GLY A 1100 67.86 -81.87 60.55
N ASN A 1101 68.83 -81.15 61.11
CA ASN A 1101 70.22 -81.61 61.24
C ASN A 1101 70.40 -82.75 62.28
N THR A 1102 69.38 -82.97 63.12
CA THR A 1102 69.35 -83.89 64.26
C THR A 1102 68.19 -84.89 64.18
N VAL A 1103 67.34 -84.73 63.16
CA VAL A 1103 66.34 -85.74 62.81
C VAL A 1103 67.09 -86.89 62.14
N SER A 1104 67.19 -88.03 62.83
CA SER A 1104 68.07 -89.15 62.48
C SER A 1104 67.33 -90.49 62.60
N ALA A 1105 68.02 -91.60 62.30
CA ALA A 1105 67.47 -92.94 62.48
C ALA A 1105 67.04 -93.24 63.94
N LEU A 1106 67.56 -92.48 64.92
CA LEU A 1106 67.20 -92.62 66.34
C LEU A 1106 66.04 -91.70 66.79
N SER A 1107 65.64 -90.73 65.97
CA SER A 1107 64.54 -89.82 66.32
C SER A 1107 63.20 -90.56 66.39
N GLN A 1108 62.34 -90.18 67.33
CA GLN A 1108 61.00 -90.72 67.50
C GLN A 1108 59.98 -89.61 67.29
N LEU A 1109 58.91 -89.91 66.56
CA LEU A 1109 57.78 -89.02 66.40
C LEU A 1109 56.52 -89.76 66.84
N VAL A 1110 55.82 -89.19 67.81
CA VAL A 1110 54.50 -89.66 68.22
C VAL A 1110 53.48 -88.76 67.53
N PRO A 1111 52.78 -89.24 66.49
CA PRO A 1111 51.71 -88.48 65.86
C PRO A 1111 50.46 -88.42 66.76
N PRO A 1112 49.61 -87.39 66.61
CA PRO A 1112 48.28 -87.38 67.19
C PRO A 1112 47.38 -88.43 66.52
N GLN A 1113 46.28 -88.80 67.18
CA GLN A 1113 45.34 -89.79 66.68
C GLN A 1113 44.82 -89.41 65.28
N GLY A 1114 44.80 -90.37 64.35
CA GLY A 1114 44.32 -90.16 62.98
C GLY A 1114 45.38 -89.67 61.98
N TRP A 1115 46.62 -89.42 62.43
CA TRP A 1115 47.75 -89.08 61.55
C TRP A 1115 48.67 -90.28 61.33
N ARG A 1116 49.00 -90.53 60.06
CA ARG A 1116 49.98 -91.55 59.64
C ARG A 1116 51.28 -90.84 59.31
N CYS A 1117 52.34 -91.15 60.07
CA CYS A 1117 53.67 -90.59 59.85
C CYS A 1117 54.67 -91.67 59.46
N ASP A 1118 55.19 -91.57 58.24
CA ASP A 1118 56.25 -92.45 57.76
C ASP A 1118 57.61 -91.79 58.03
N LYS A 1119 58.47 -92.51 58.75
CA LYS A 1119 59.87 -92.10 58.92
C LYS A 1119 60.69 -92.54 57.72
N GLN A 1120 61.21 -91.57 56.98
CA GLN A 1120 62.08 -91.82 55.83
C GLN A 1120 63.54 -91.59 56.24
N THR A 1121 64.26 -92.67 56.53
CA THR A 1121 65.69 -92.64 56.86
C THR A 1121 66.54 -92.58 55.60
N GLN A 1122 67.33 -91.52 55.45
CA GLN A 1122 68.28 -91.35 54.35
C GLN A 1122 69.68 -91.85 54.72
N SER A 1123 70.05 -91.72 56.01
CA SER A 1123 71.26 -92.30 56.60
C SER A 1123 71.08 -92.47 58.11
N LEU A 1124 72.05 -93.07 58.80
CA LEU A 1124 72.04 -93.16 60.27
C LEU A 1124 71.91 -91.79 60.95
N ARG A 1125 72.39 -90.71 60.32
CA ARG A 1125 72.38 -89.35 60.87
C ARG A 1125 71.32 -88.43 60.26
N ARG A 1126 70.55 -88.87 59.25
CA ARG A 1126 69.54 -88.05 58.58
C ARG A 1126 68.27 -88.84 58.29
N ALA A 1127 67.16 -88.34 58.81
CA ALA A 1127 65.82 -88.83 58.55
C ALA A 1127 64.88 -87.64 58.41
N ARG A 1128 63.72 -87.87 57.79
CA ARG A 1128 62.58 -86.96 57.85
C ARG A 1128 61.32 -87.74 58.20
N PHE A 1129 60.36 -87.08 58.82
CA PHE A 1129 59.02 -87.62 59.01
C PHE A 1129 58.09 -86.99 58.00
N VAL A 1130 57.34 -87.83 57.29
CA VAL A 1130 56.28 -87.37 56.38
C VAL A 1130 54.97 -87.85 56.97
N CYS A 1131 54.20 -86.90 57.47
CA CYS A 1131 52.93 -87.11 58.13
C CYS A 1131 51.79 -86.69 57.22
N SER A 1132 50.73 -87.49 57.21
CA SER A 1132 49.50 -87.17 56.48
C SER A 1132 48.29 -87.69 57.24
N THR A 1133 47.13 -87.10 57.00
CA THR A 1133 45.86 -87.61 57.47
C THR A 1133 44.81 -87.51 56.36
N ALA A 1134 43.87 -88.45 56.34
CA ALA A 1134 42.70 -88.37 55.47
C ALA A 1134 41.59 -87.48 56.08
N ALA A 1135 41.71 -87.12 57.36
CA ALA A 1135 40.78 -86.22 58.02
C ALA A 1135 41.07 -84.76 57.66
N VAL A 1136 40.02 -83.94 57.60
CA VAL A 1136 40.19 -82.49 57.45
C VAL A 1136 40.65 -81.87 58.78
N VAL A 1137 41.48 -80.83 58.72
CA VAL A 1137 41.74 -79.99 59.90
C VAL A 1137 40.73 -78.84 59.85
N LEU A 1138 39.74 -78.89 60.74
CA LEU A 1138 38.68 -77.88 60.82
C LEU A 1138 39.25 -76.51 61.26
N PRO A 1139 38.58 -75.39 60.93
CA PRO A 1139 38.87 -74.07 61.49
C PRO A 1139 39.05 -74.11 63.01
N GLY A 1140 40.15 -73.56 63.51
CA GLY A 1140 40.52 -73.54 64.93
C GLY A 1140 41.06 -74.86 65.50
N ALA A 1141 41.05 -75.95 64.73
CA ALA A 1141 41.58 -77.24 65.17
C ALA A 1141 43.11 -77.29 65.03
N GLN A 1142 43.76 -78.10 65.88
CA GLN A 1142 45.21 -78.22 65.91
C GLN A 1142 45.68 -79.64 66.17
N ALA A 1143 46.62 -80.11 65.35
CA ALA A 1143 47.35 -81.35 65.52
C ALA A 1143 48.68 -81.09 66.24
N THR A 1144 49.00 -81.91 67.24
CA THR A 1144 50.25 -81.81 68.01
C THR A 1144 51.07 -83.08 67.85
N PHE A 1145 52.28 -82.95 67.30
CA PHE A 1145 53.22 -84.04 67.10
C PHE A 1145 54.34 -83.95 68.12
N GLN A 1146 54.58 -85.01 68.90
CA GLN A 1146 55.69 -85.05 69.86
C GLN A 1146 56.92 -85.65 69.19
N LEU A 1147 57.93 -84.81 68.93
CA LEU A 1147 59.17 -85.17 68.29
C LEU A 1147 60.29 -85.26 69.34
N THR A 1148 60.94 -86.40 69.43
CA THR A 1148 62.19 -86.56 70.19
C THR A 1148 63.33 -86.81 69.22
N VAL A 1149 64.34 -85.93 69.25
CA VAL A 1149 65.56 -86.03 68.43
C VAL A 1149 66.78 -86.30 69.28
N ALA A 1150 67.81 -86.91 68.68
CA ALA A 1150 69.07 -87.14 69.37
C ALA A 1150 69.89 -85.84 69.44
N ALA A 1151 70.37 -85.50 70.63
CA ALA A 1151 71.29 -84.39 70.85
C ALA A 1151 72.77 -84.84 70.83
N ARG A 1152 73.03 -86.17 70.74
CA ARG A 1152 74.37 -86.77 70.65
C ARG A 1152 74.51 -87.79 69.50
N PRO A 1153 75.68 -87.86 68.82
CA PRO A 1153 76.84 -86.97 68.95
C PRO A 1153 76.47 -85.51 68.63
N ILE A 1154 77.12 -84.56 69.32
CA ILE A 1154 76.78 -83.12 69.19
C ILE A 1154 76.89 -82.74 67.71
N PRO A 1155 75.84 -82.15 67.09
CA PRO A 1155 75.89 -81.72 65.69
C PRO A 1155 77.05 -80.75 65.47
N ALA A 1156 77.63 -80.76 64.27
CA ALA A 1156 78.74 -79.86 63.92
C ALA A 1156 78.41 -78.37 64.16
N GLU A 1157 77.13 -78.02 64.06
CA GLU A 1157 76.61 -76.67 64.27
C GLU A 1157 76.38 -76.30 65.74
N GLY A 1158 76.63 -77.22 66.68
CA GLY A 1158 76.45 -76.99 68.12
C GLY A 1158 74.98 -76.81 68.56
N ALA A 1159 74.00 -77.09 67.69
CA ALA A 1159 72.58 -76.89 67.95
C ALA A 1159 71.71 -77.97 67.29
N VAL A 1160 70.59 -78.27 67.92
CA VAL A 1160 69.48 -79.04 67.35
C VAL A 1160 68.69 -78.11 66.43
N ARG A 1161 68.59 -78.43 65.15
CA ARG A 1161 67.73 -77.73 64.19
C ARG A 1161 66.65 -78.66 63.66
N VAL A 1162 65.40 -78.21 63.75
CA VAL A 1162 64.23 -78.92 63.23
C VAL A 1162 63.33 -77.94 62.50
N GLN A 1163 62.97 -78.26 61.27
CA GLN A 1163 62.00 -77.56 60.45
C GLN A 1163 60.77 -78.42 60.27
N ALA A 1164 59.60 -77.78 60.25
CA ALA A 1164 58.35 -78.41 59.93
C ALA A 1164 57.61 -77.58 58.87
N THR A 1165 57.14 -78.24 57.81
CA THR A 1165 56.42 -77.60 56.70
C THR A 1165 55.12 -78.34 56.45
N ALA A 1166 54.01 -77.62 56.48
CA ALA A 1166 52.67 -78.12 56.21
C ALA A 1166 52.21 -77.78 54.79
N THR A 1167 51.37 -78.63 54.23
CA THR A 1167 50.64 -78.38 52.97
C THR A 1167 49.24 -78.96 53.07
N SER A 1168 48.30 -78.49 52.25
CA SER A 1168 46.97 -79.11 52.10
C SER A 1168 46.52 -79.09 50.64
N GLY A 1169 45.48 -79.86 50.34
CA GLY A 1169 44.78 -79.81 49.05
C GLY A 1169 43.77 -78.64 48.95
N SER A 1170 43.53 -77.92 50.05
CA SER A 1170 42.72 -76.69 50.06
C SER A 1170 43.61 -75.46 49.82
N PRO A 1171 43.11 -74.42 49.11
CA PRO A 1171 43.79 -73.14 49.03
C PRO A 1171 44.03 -72.53 50.42
N ASP A 1172 45.26 -72.10 50.65
CA ASP A 1172 45.72 -71.55 51.92
C ASP A 1172 45.65 -70.01 51.90
N ALA A 1173 45.07 -69.41 52.95
CA ALA A 1173 44.89 -67.96 53.08
C ALA A 1173 46.20 -67.24 53.40
N ASN A 1174 47.14 -67.89 54.08
CA ASN A 1174 48.45 -67.34 54.39
C ASN A 1174 49.55 -68.41 54.25
N PRO A 1175 49.94 -68.77 53.01
CA PRO A 1175 50.94 -69.82 52.76
C PRO A 1175 52.31 -69.58 53.43
N ALA A 1176 52.59 -68.35 53.89
CA ALA A 1176 53.84 -67.97 54.53
C ALA A 1176 54.02 -68.58 55.93
N ASP A 1177 52.93 -68.87 56.66
CA ASP A 1177 53.00 -69.45 58.02
C ASP A 1177 52.94 -70.99 58.06
N ASN A 1178 52.86 -71.61 56.87
CA ASN A 1178 52.89 -73.06 56.70
C ASN A 1178 54.25 -73.69 57.03
N THR A 1179 55.29 -72.91 57.33
CA THR A 1179 56.61 -73.43 57.68
C THR A 1179 57.15 -72.77 58.94
N ALA A 1180 57.67 -73.58 59.87
CA ALA A 1180 58.42 -73.11 61.03
C ALA A 1180 59.77 -73.81 61.16
N LEU A 1181 60.74 -73.14 61.79
CA LEU A 1181 62.07 -73.67 62.11
C LEU A 1181 62.36 -73.39 63.59
N ILE A 1182 62.84 -74.40 64.32
CA ILE A 1182 63.38 -74.23 65.67
C ILE A 1182 64.87 -74.61 65.69
N VAL A 1183 65.66 -73.76 66.34
CA VAL A 1183 67.11 -73.95 66.55
C VAL A 1183 67.38 -73.88 68.05
N THR A 1184 67.73 -75.01 68.66
CA THR A 1184 68.04 -75.11 70.08
C THR A 1184 69.55 -75.36 70.27
N PRO A 1185 70.33 -74.38 70.75
CA PRO A 1185 71.75 -74.56 71.03
C PRO A 1185 72.02 -75.60 72.12
N ILE A 1186 73.14 -76.34 72.00
CA ILE A 1186 73.62 -77.35 72.95
C ILE A 1186 74.91 -76.84 73.60
N GLY A 1187 74.91 -76.67 74.92
CA GLY A 1187 76.14 -76.38 75.70
C GLY A 1187 76.48 -74.90 75.94
N GLY A 1188 75.50 -74.01 76.04
CA GLY A 1188 75.69 -72.61 76.44
C GLY A 1188 75.05 -72.30 77.79
N GLY A 1189 75.76 -72.56 78.89
CA GLY A 1189 75.54 -71.93 80.20
C GLY A 1189 76.73 -71.04 80.51
N ASP A 1190 76.47 -69.80 80.91
CA ASP A 1190 77.40 -68.68 81.14
C ASP A 1190 78.87 -69.02 81.47
N GLY A 1191 79.79 -68.36 80.75
CA GLY A 1191 81.19 -68.35 81.15
C GLY A 1191 82.14 -67.66 80.16
N ARG A 1192 82.28 -66.33 80.31
CA ARG A 1192 83.49 -65.54 80.05
C ARG A 1192 84.54 -66.16 79.10
N ARG A 1193 84.59 -65.67 77.87
CA ARG A 1193 85.73 -64.93 77.31
C ARG A 1193 85.28 -64.05 76.15
#